data_AF-X6PE64-F1
#
_entry.id   AF-X6PE64-F1
#
_cell.length_a   1.000
_cell.length_b   1.000
_cell.length_c   1.000
_cell.angle_alpha   90.00
_cell.angle_beta   90.00
_cell.angle_gamma   90.00
#
_symmetry.space_group_name_H-M   'P 1'
#
loop_
_entity.id
_entity.type
_entity.pdbx_description
1 polymer ?
#
loop_
_entity_poly.entity_id
_entity_poly.type
_entity_poly.pdbx_seq_one_letter_code
_entity_poly.pdbx_strand_id
1 'polypeptide(L)'
;MPIAFLNRFEKQLISYRTSLPSETEPWISKIEDRLTQMFGVAPKQLAKLFCGFDNDTIPSALFNILAEKKKEEQKWFNVVNLEILEKPEFDEAIENAVVTLFKPLCNPEIILEIAIDQGAKFEYEKAAQKEFPYFGRVIELQQMEPNKQMALILTGDFECNLPDQWNGAAKKIASFKKSSDFEQTINHFFSSDNTTQDLLILQYVHGSKNFSHFMHIKHTLEHAHYQYYCDKKEEKEKEVRQRSAVLLVHIKPPIFKNPFPLIFSRKWKFTYVDSLSSTEPAQLKTLLSQTMCDVLGKDVSNSRLHNSIRRAFARLQFPVNKNGGNAIQQLSTLFKESIATEKCRKGIVSRLKQLFKEGVVSKSIACILNNIQVKNPSNVDVLSLGCCFLERYENIIDRLLTIGCMNILSVFYENCYFQIFFNAVEKNCEHLSRLFVEVMQDTSMVTIPCLTNVMQRLVSIEPDLRAVSIQYEAMFPWSHVLHNWCHSKLAGAVTQLLAQKSNLIVHENEDVKENERENENKYEYENQHGNGNDNENGNKIRLESHRKVLQSSNLLKVMMDGENALKYLNMCNAEHCRMYFVDIIAAKYNLKQHKAEIVAKVMFAMIYILNSEASIAMIESILHFLPDIFATYVKLLKLCQDGSGIVLELHTLLNNENESTRLSSSIRLLLKHFISFSSGLPLHFLFLFFSNLTFFLCALLENEWSDIIRSLEAVESVIPTIIQFAKDWYDNCKEYNAILAMCRQVQMQILGAKHFGRQMISQEKLNTALSSVMSLSENGWLNDKNTIPDILKCMLKGGNLALDKRPHFVRDVLTTVQNIEELDTPNKKRVYHSVITDIFHNASELTQSVQHATDKIRLQILEELVLNQWNDDTFGLDTYKATLLNRVLERIYINTPNVEYNGPNQSIANISNVKTKLFQCINSILSITKTLKISEMKDNQKLNAVMHQTSQLLIYFDQFNKCYQHSLHIWFLKQFCIAKGMDWTQMFFTNAEIRARYPIFVDPQMSDVFSVFKYRPSDLPCTDPFIGIYGDKYIDFRNKCLRGIN
;
A
#
# COMPACT_ATOMS: atom_id res chain seq x y z
N MET A 1 37.91 -60.03 -30.09
CA MET A 1 37.94 -61.18 -31.01
C MET A 1 39.17 -62.04 -30.73
N PRO A 2 39.07 -63.38 -30.82
CA PRO A 2 40.22 -64.27 -30.67
C PRO A 2 41.29 -64.02 -31.76
N ILE A 3 42.57 -64.08 -31.39
CA ILE A 3 43.71 -63.85 -32.31
C ILE A 3 43.67 -64.82 -33.50
N ALA A 4 43.29 -66.08 -33.26
CA ALA A 4 43.16 -67.11 -34.29
C ALA A 4 42.05 -66.81 -35.33
N PHE A 5 40.99 -66.09 -34.93
CA PHE A 5 39.95 -65.65 -35.86
C PHE A 5 40.44 -64.46 -36.71
N LEU A 6 41.11 -63.51 -36.06
CA LEU A 6 41.66 -62.33 -36.74
C LEU A 6 42.74 -62.69 -37.77
N ASN A 7 43.51 -63.76 -37.57
CA ASN A 7 44.56 -64.17 -38.51
C ASN A 7 44.04 -64.89 -39.77
N ARG A 8 42.73 -65.16 -39.87
CA ARG A 8 42.11 -65.83 -41.03
C ARG A 8 41.52 -64.86 -42.06
N PHE A 9 41.47 -63.57 -41.76
CA PHE A 9 40.94 -62.55 -42.65
C PHE A 9 42.01 -61.52 -42.99
N GLU A 10 42.08 -61.12 -44.25
CA GLU A 10 42.88 -59.96 -44.68
C GLU A 10 42.28 -58.71 -44.05
N LYS A 11 43.02 -58.07 -43.16
CA LYS A 11 42.55 -56.91 -42.40
C LYS A 11 42.83 -55.66 -43.20
N GLN A 12 41.78 -55.00 -43.67
CA GLN A 12 41.88 -53.65 -44.21
C GLN A 12 41.15 -52.70 -43.26
N LEU A 13 41.85 -51.65 -42.82
CA LEU A 13 41.24 -50.57 -42.05
C LEU A 13 40.54 -49.65 -43.05
N ILE A 14 39.21 -49.75 -43.13
CA ILE A 14 38.42 -48.93 -44.06
C ILE A 14 37.73 -47.84 -43.25
N SER A 15 38.21 -46.61 -43.37
CA SER A 15 37.49 -45.37 -43.02
C SER A 15 37.05 -44.65 -44.29
N TYR A 16 36.09 -43.73 -44.20
CA TYR A 16 35.71 -42.93 -45.37
C TYR A 16 36.87 -42.04 -45.83
N ARG A 17 37.67 -41.54 -44.89
CA ARG A 17 38.89 -40.79 -45.19
C ARG A 17 39.91 -41.62 -45.98
N THR A 18 40.15 -42.87 -45.60
CA THR A 18 41.07 -43.77 -46.33
C THR A 18 40.47 -44.32 -47.64
N SER A 19 39.15 -44.21 -47.83
CA SER A 19 38.45 -44.65 -49.04
C SER A 19 38.39 -43.56 -50.12
N LEU A 20 38.71 -42.32 -49.76
CA LEU A 20 38.83 -41.21 -50.69
C LEU A 20 40.19 -41.26 -51.41
N PRO A 21 40.26 -40.87 -52.70
CA PRO A 21 41.53 -40.70 -53.39
C PRO A 21 42.43 -39.70 -52.67
N SER A 22 43.73 -39.96 -52.59
CA SER A 22 44.69 -39.10 -51.88
C SER A 22 44.69 -37.64 -52.36
N GLU A 23 44.31 -37.40 -53.62
CA GLU A 23 44.21 -36.08 -54.22
C GLU A 23 43.06 -35.23 -53.65
N THR A 24 42.06 -35.87 -53.02
CA THR A 24 40.88 -35.21 -52.43
C THR A 24 41.05 -34.86 -50.96
N GLU A 25 42.11 -35.32 -50.31
CA GLU A 25 42.42 -35.02 -48.90
C GLU A 25 42.50 -33.51 -48.60
N PRO A 26 43.11 -32.65 -49.44
CA PRO A 26 43.12 -31.20 -49.23
C PRO A 26 41.73 -30.56 -49.30
N TRP A 27 40.77 -31.22 -49.93
CA TRP A 27 39.42 -30.68 -50.11
C TRP A 27 38.63 -30.74 -48.80
N ILE A 28 38.96 -31.67 -47.90
CA ILE A 28 38.31 -31.79 -46.60
C ILE A 28 38.48 -30.49 -45.80
N SER A 29 39.70 -29.96 -45.74
CA SER A 29 39.98 -28.68 -45.05
C SER A 29 39.26 -27.50 -45.72
N LYS A 30 39.23 -27.46 -47.07
CA LYS A 30 38.52 -26.41 -47.80
C LYS A 30 37.01 -26.44 -47.54
N ILE A 31 36.41 -27.63 -47.52
CA ILE A 31 34.99 -27.82 -47.18
C ILE A 31 34.73 -27.43 -45.73
N GLU A 32 35.61 -27.80 -44.80
CA GLU A 32 35.50 -27.40 -43.40
C GLU A 32 35.52 -25.88 -43.24
N ASP A 33 36.47 -25.20 -43.89
CA ASP A 33 36.55 -23.73 -43.93
C ASP A 33 35.30 -23.11 -44.58
N ARG A 34 34.78 -23.73 -45.64
CA ARG A 34 33.57 -23.29 -46.33
C ARG A 34 32.33 -23.43 -45.46
N LEU A 35 32.17 -24.55 -44.74
CA LEU A 35 31.08 -24.75 -43.79
C LEU A 35 31.19 -23.75 -42.63
N THR A 36 32.39 -23.57 -42.10
CA THR A 36 32.74 -22.58 -41.07
C THR A 36 32.33 -21.17 -41.51
N GLN A 37 32.67 -20.77 -42.73
CA GLN A 37 32.29 -19.48 -43.32
C GLN A 37 30.77 -19.35 -43.56
N MET A 38 30.14 -20.36 -44.17
CA MET A 38 28.71 -20.32 -44.57
C MET A 38 27.75 -20.30 -43.38
N PHE A 39 28.13 -20.95 -42.28
CA PHE A 39 27.34 -20.95 -41.05
C PHE A 39 27.84 -19.92 -40.02
N GLY A 40 28.92 -19.19 -40.34
CA GLY A 40 29.51 -18.18 -39.46
C GLY A 40 29.99 -18.75 -38.13
N VAL A 41 30.54 -19.97 -38.12
CA VAL A 41 30.98 -20.66 -36.89
C VAL A 41 32.49 -20.82 -36.87
N ALA A 42 33.09 -21.20 -35.74
CA ALA A 42 34.47 -21.70 -35.72
C ALA A 42 34.52 -23.22 -36.01
N PRO A 43 35.63 -23.78 -36.50
CA PRO A 43 35.70 -25.21 -36.85
C PRO A 43 35.29 -26.15 -35.70
N LYS A 44 35.74 -25.83 -34.47
CA LYS A 44 35.39 -26.57 -33.25
C LYS A 44 33.89 -26.53 -32.89
N GLN A 45 33.12 -25.61 -33.46
CA GLN A 45 31.68 -25.48 -33.23
C GLN A 45 30.86 -26.31 -34.23
N LEU A 46 31.43 -26.81 -35.33
CA LEU A 46 30.72 -27.69 -36.28
C LEU A 46 30.17 -28.95 -35.59
N ALA A 47 30.95 -29.53 -34.67
CA ALA A 47 30.56 -30.66 -33.82
C ALA A 47 29.36 -30.36 -32.89
N LYS A 48 29.13 -29.08 -32.57
CA LYS A 48 27.95 -28.63 -31.82
C LYS A 48 26.78 -28.32 -32.74
N LEU A 49 27.05 -27.72 -33.91
CA LEU A 49 26.02 -27.30 -34.85
C LEU A 49 25.29 -28.48 -35.50
N PHE A 50 26.05 -29.51 -35.87
CA PHE A 50 25.56 -30.71 -36.52
C PHE A 50 25.66 -31.89 -35.56
N CYS A 51 24.51 -32.43 -35.13
CA CYS A 51 24.49 -33.59 -34.25
C CYS A 51 25.18 -34.78 -34.93
N GLY A 52 26.23 -35.30 -34.30
CA GLY A 52 26.95 -36.45 -34.84
C GLY A 52 28.19 -36.16 -35.65
N PHE A 53 28.52 -34.88 -35.82
CA PHE A 53 29.64 -34.48 -36.65
C PHE A 53 30.97 -34.92 -36.03
N ASP A 54 31.74 -35.63 -36.84
CA ASP A 54 33.03 -36.23 -36.52
C ASP A 54 34.00 -36.14 -37.73
N ASN A 55 35.16 -36.77 -37.60
CA ASN A 55 36.21 -36.73 -38.61
C ASN A 55 35.83 -37.46 -39.91
N ASP A 56 34.84 -38.34 -39.92
CA ASP A 56 34.38 -39.08 -41.10
C ASP A 56 33.13 -38.44 -41.74
N THR A 57 32.56 -37.41 -41.12
CA THR A 57 31.36 -36.73 -41.60
C THR A 57 31.59 -36.00 -42.93
N ILE A 58 32.63 -35.16 -43.04
CA ILE A 58 32.99 -34.50 -44.31
C ILE A 58 33.46 -35.52 -45.37
N PRO A 59 34.37 -36.47 -45.05
CA PRO A 59 34.75 -37.52 -46.00
C PRO A 59 33.57 -38.31 -46.56
N SER A 60 32.61 -38.70 -45.72
CA SER A 60 31.42 -39.43 -46.16
C SER A 60 30.50 -38.58 -47.04
N ALA A 61 30.33 -37.29 -46.73
CA ALA A 61 29.58 -36.35 -47.58
C ALA A 61 30.22 -36.19 -48.97
N LEU A 62 31.54 -36.00 -49.00
CA LEU A 62 32.30 -35.85 -50.24
C LEU A 62 32.26 -37.13 -51.09
N PHE A 63 32.45 -38.28 -50.46
CA PHE A 63 32.33 -39.58 -51.13
C PHE A 63 30.93 -39.79 -51.72
N ASN A 64 29.88 -39.35 -51.02
CA ASN A 64 28.51 -39.45 -51.48
C ASN A 64 28.29 -38.64 -52.78
N ILE A 65 28.74 -37.37 -52.79
CA ILE A 65 28.58 -36.46 -53.94
C ILE A 65 29.41 -36.89 -55.14
N LEU A 66 30.69 -37.24 -54.94
CA LEU A 66 31.56 -37.69 -56.03
C LEU A 66 31.01 -38.94 -56.71
N ALA A 67 30.35 -39.79 -55.96
CA ALA A 67 29.75 -40.99 -56.50
C ALA A 67 28.43 -40.75 -57.25
N GLU A 68 27.64 -39.77 -56.85
CA GLU A 68 26.46 -39.34 -57.62
C GLU A 68 26.91 -38.70 -58.94
N LYS A 69 27.90 -37.81 -58.90
CA LYS A 69 28.50 -37.18 -60.08
C LYS A 69 29.04 -38.22 -61.07
N LYS A 70 29.80 -39.22 -60.60
CA LYS A 70 30.27 -40.35 -61.44
C LYS A 70 29.15 -41.15 -62.10
N LYS A 71 28.00 -41.33 -61.42
CA LYS A 71 26.84 -42.04 -62.01
C LYS A 71 26.12 -41.21 -63.07
N GLU A 72 26.05 -39.90 -62.88
CA GLU A 72 25.48 -38.97 -63.86
C GLU A 72 26.39 -38.86 -65.08
N GLU A 73 27.69 -38.70 -64.86
CA GLU A 73 28.72 -38.74 -65.91
C GLU A 73 28.68 -40.08 -66.66
N GLN A 74 28.64 -41.24 -65.98
CA GLN A 74 28.52 -42.55 -66.63
C GLN A 74 27.21 -42.74 -67.40
N LYS A 75 26.09 -42.17 -66.94
CA LYS A 75 24.84 -42.13 -67.72
C LYS A 75 24.97 -41.28 -68.98
N TRP A 76 25.74 -40.20 -68.92
CA TRP A 76 26.01 -39.30 -70.05
C TRP A 76 27.00 -39.90 -71.06
N PHE A 77 28.05 -40.58 -70.57
CA PHE A 77 29.02 -41.34 -71.38
C PHE A 77 28.38 -42.51 -72.11
N ASN A 78 27.38 -43.17 -71.52
CA ASN A 78 26.59 -44.20 -72.22
C ASN A 78 25.75 -43.63 -73.39
N VAL A 79 25.59 -42.31 -73.49
CA VAL A 79 24.89 -41.61 -74.58
C VAL A 79 25.86 -41.00 -75.60
N VAL A 80 27.09 -40.66 -75.21
CA VAL A 80 28.11 -40.04 -76.06
C VAL A 80 29.44 -40.79 -75.91
N ASN A 81 29.76 -41.67 -76.87
CA ASN A 81 31.00 -42.45 -76.92
C ASN A 81 32.25 -41.55 -77.01
N LEU A 82 32.85 -41.19 -75.87
CA LEU A 82 34.17 -40.55 -75.79
C LEU A 82 34.90 -41.05 -74.54
N GLU A 83 36.05 -41.69 -74.72
CA GLU A 83 36.89 -42.25 -73.65
C GLU A 83 37.89 -41.21 -73.13
N ILE A 84 37.47 -40.30 -72.24
CA ILE A 84 38.38 -39.64 -71.29
C ILE A 84 37.63 -39.47 -69.96
N LEU A 85 38.01 -40.26 -68.94
CA LEU A 85 37.58 -40.03 -67.57
C LEU A 85 38.48 -38.93 -66.98
N GLU A 86 38.05 -37.68 -67.05
CA GLU A 86 38.79 -36.57 -66.44
C GLU A 86 38.90 -36.79 -64.91
N LYS A 87 40.06 -36.42 -64.35
CA LYS A 87 40.25 -36.45 -62.89
C LYS A 87 39.24 -35.49 -62.27
N PRO A 88 38.57 -35.84 -61.16
CA PRO A 88 37.63 -34.94 -60.53
C PRO A 88 38.35 -33.67 -60.08
N GLU A 89 37.93 -32.52 -60.60
CA GLU A 89 38.42 -31.21 -60.19
C GLU A 89 37.55 -30.67 -59.06
N PHE A 90 38.17 -29.99 -58.09
CA PHE A 90 37.43 -29.36 -56.99
C PHE A 90 36.87 -28.02 -57.47
N ASP A 91 35.57 -28.02 -57.75
CA ASP A 91 34.83 -26.87 -58.24
C ASP A 91 33.84 -26.32 -57.18
N GLU A 92 33.34 -25.11 -57.42
CA GLU A 92 32.34 -24.47 -56.55
C GLU A 92 31.03 -25.29 -56.49
N ALA A 93 30.75 -26.11 -57.50
CA ALA A 93 29.56 -26.97 -57.54
C ALA A 93 29.64 -28.10 -56.50
N ILE A 94 30.80 -28.74 -56.34
CA ILE A 94 31.04 -29.76 -55.29
C ILE A 94 30.94 -29.11 -53.90
N GLU A 95 31.55 -27.94 -53.70
CA GLU A 95 31.42 -27.20 -52.44
C GLU A 95 29.95 -26.91 -52.09
N ASN A 96 29.20 -26.37 -53.05
CA ASN A 96 27.79 -26.03 -52.84
C ASN A 96 26.90 -27.27 -52.64
N ALA A 97 27.21 -28.39 -53.31
CA ALA A 97 26.54 -29.66 -53.11
C ALA A 97 26.75 -30.19 -51.68
N VAL A 98 27.99 -30.13 -51.16
CA VAL A 98 28.29 -30.53 -49.77
C VAL A 98 27.52 -29.64 -48.81
N VAL A 99 27.62 -28.32 -48.94
CA VAL A 99 26.90 -27.37 -48.07
C VAL A 99 25.39 -27.64 -48.08
N THR A 100 24.82 -28.02 -49.23
CA THR A 100 23.39 -28.35 -49.36
C THR A 100 22.99 -29.58 -48.54
N LEU A 101 23.86 -30.57 -48.36
CA LEU A 101 23.62 -31.71 -47.47
C LEU A 101 23.56 -31.29 -45.99
N PHE A 102 24.33 -30.28 -45.59
CA PHE A 102 24.41 -29.82 -44.19
C PHE A 102 23.31 -28.86 -43.78
N LYS A 103 22.76 -28.04 -44.70
CA LYS A 103 21.66 -27.10 -44.41
C LYS A 103 20.53 -27.70 -43.56
N PRO A 104 19.87 -28.81 -43.97
CA PRO A 104 18.75 -29.38 -43.22
C PRO A 104 19.15 -30.01 -41.87
N LEU A 105 20.43 -30.09 -41.53
CA LEU A 105 20.95 -30.73 -40.31
C LEU A 105 21.30 -29.73 -39.20
N CYS A 106 21.16 -28.44 -39.48
CA CYS A 106 21.49 -27.37 -38.55
C CYS A 106 20.62 -27.42 -37.30
N ASN A 107 21.23 -27.52 -36.11
CA ASN A 107 20.51 -27.39 -34.84
C ASN A 107 20.10 -25.91 -34.61
N PRO A 108 18.80 -25.61 -34.42
CA PRO A 108 18.31 -24.24 -34.28
C PRO A 108 18.80 -23.56 -33.00
N GLU A 109 18.95 -24.27 -31.88
CA GLU A 109 19.44 -23.69 -30.62
C GLU A 109 20.89 -23.21 -30.77
N ILE A 110 21.74 -24.03 -31.38
CA ILE A 110 23.17 -23.76 -31.48
C ILE A 110 23.46 -22.62 -32.45
N ILE A 111 22.79 -22.58 -33.61
CA ILE A 111 22.97 -21.46 -34.56
C ILE A 111 22.44 -20.14 -33.96
N LEU A 112 21.38 -20.18 -33.14
CA LEU A 112 20.89 -19.01 -32.44
C LEU A 112 21.85 -18.53 -31.35
N GLU A 113 22.42 -19.45 -30.55
CA GLU A 113 23.44 -19.12 -29.55
C GLU A 113 24.63 -18.43 -30.22
N ILE A 114 25.13 -18.97 -31.34
CA ILE A 114 26.24 -18.39 -32.08
C ILE A 114 25.88 -17.00 -32.63
N ALA A 115 24.70 -16.86 -33.22
CA ALA A 115 24.24 -15.58 -33.74
C ALA A 115 24.09 -14.52 -32.63
N ILE A 116 23.60 -14.89 -31.45
CA ILE A 116 23.48 -14.01 -30.29
C ILE A 116 24.87 -13.60 -29.78
N ASP A 117 25.80 -14.55 -29.63
CA ASP A 117 27.15 -14.31 -29.12
C ASP A 117 27.98 -13.42 -30.06
N GLN A 118 27.78 -13.56 -31.38
CA GLN A 118 28.46 -12.75 -32.38
C GLN A 118 27.82 -11.38 -32.60
N GLY A 119 26.54 -11.21 -32.25
CA GLY A 119 25.79 -9.96 -32.35
C GLY A 119 25.84 -9.39 -33.78
N ALA A 120 26.31 -8.14 -33.90
CA ALA A 120 26.40 -7.44 -35.19
C ALA A 120 27.38 -8.08 -36.20
N LYS A 121 28.25 -9.00 -35.76
CA LYS A 121 29.18 -9.72 -36.63
C LYS A 121 28.53 -10.91 -37.35
N PHE A 122 27.36 -11.35 -36.91
CA PHE A 122 26.63 -12.45 -37.57
C PHE A 122 25.85 -11.92 -38.77
N GLU A 123 26.34 -12.19 -39.98
CA GLU A 123 25.70 -11.77 -41.23
C GLU A 123 24.61 -12.76 -41.64
N TYR A 124 23.39 -12.56 -41.13
CA TYR A 124 22.23 -13.42 -41.45
C TYR A 124 21.98 -13.59 -42.95
N GLU A 125 22.20 -12.54 -43.77
CA GLU A 125 21.99 -12.63 -45.22
C GLU A 125 22.95 -13.61 -45.91
N LYS A 126 24.13 -13.84 -45.32
CA LYS A 126 25.12 -14.80 -45.79
C LYS A 126 24.97 -16.19 -45.16
N ALA A 127 24.17 -16.31 -44.11
CA ALA A 127 23.89 -17.60 -43.48
C ALA A 127 23.12 -18.52 -44.45
N ALA A 128 23.68 -19.70 -44.71
CA ALA A 128 23.09 -20.68 -45.62
C ALA A 128 21.71 -21.21 -45.15
N GLN A 129 21.40 -21.06 -43.85
CA GLN A 129 20.20 -21.57 -43.21
C GLN A 129 19.20 -20.45 -42.91
N LYS A 130 18.09 -20.41 -43.66
CA LYS A 130 17.04 -19.40 -43.50
C LYS A 130 15.81 -19.93 -42.73
N GLU A 131 15.46 -21.19 -42.93
CA GLU A 131 14.26 -21.82 -42.40
C GLU A 131 14.58 -23.22 -41.88
N PHE A 132 14.07 -23.57 -40.71
CA PHE A 132 14.20 -24.91 -40.14
C PHE A 132 13.04 -25.80 -40.62
N PRO A 133 13.34 -27.03 -41.05
CA PRO A 133 12.32 -27.95 -41.53
C PRO A 133 11.43 -28.42 -40.36
N TYR A 134 10.13 -28.56 -40.64
CA TYR A 134 9.17 -29.21 -39.75
C TYR A 134 8.79 -30.58 -40.32
N PHE A 135 8.30 -31.47 -39.45
CA PHE A 135 8.11 -32.88 -39.77
C PHE A 135 7.24 -33.11 -41.02
N GLY A 136 6.07 -32.47 -41.09
CA GLY A 136 5.13 -32.64 -42.21
C GLY A 136 5.75 -32.33 -43.58
N ARG A 137 6.52 -31.23 -43.69
CA ARG A 137 7.19 -30.86 -44.94
C ARG A 137 8.24 -31.87 -45.38
N VAL A 138 8.97 -32.46 -44.42
CA VAL A 138 9.97 -33.49 -44.73
C VAL A 138 9.29 -34.73 -45.31
N ILE A 139 8.14 -35.12 -44.77
CA ILE A 139 7.35 -36.24 -45.28
C ILE A 139 6.81 -35.94 -46.70
N GLU A 140 6.24 -34.75 -46.93
CA GLU A 140 5.77 -34.32 -48.26
C GLU A 140 6.89 -34.41 -49.31
N LEU A 141 8.06 -33.85 -49.00
CA LEU A 141 9.21 -33.87 -49.90
C LEU A 141 9.73 -35.29 -50.15
N GLN A 142 9.65 -36.16 -49.14
CA GLN A 142 10.07 -37.55 -49.27
C GLN A 142 9.10 -38.37 -50.15
N GLN A 143 7.81 -38.09 -50.09
CA GLN A 143 6.80 -38.74 -50.93
C GLN A 143 6.90 -38.35 -52.42
N MET A 144 7.53 -37.21 -52.74
CA MET A 144 7.76 -36.79 -54.12
C MET A 144 8.86 -37.60 -54.83
N GLU A 145 9.87 -38.12 -54.11
CA GLU A 145 11.01 -38.85 -54.69
C GLU A 145 11.39 -40.17 -53.96
N PRO A 146 10.43 -41.08 -53.68
CA PRO A 146 10.71 -42.18 -52.75
C PRO A 146 11.53 -43.33 -53.35
N ASN A 147 11.70 -43.36 -54.68
CA ASN A 147 12.55 -44.32 -55.37
C ASN A 147 14.05 -43.94 -55.36
N LYS A 148 14.39 -42.67 -55.09
CA LYS A 148 15.78 -42.19 -55.10
C LYS A 148 16.49 -42.50 -53.78
N GLN A 149 15.92 -42.02 -52.68
CA GLN A 149 16.49 -42.08 -51.33
C GLN A 149 15.38 -42.29 -50.29
N MET A 150 15.75 -42.79 -49.12
CA MET A 150 14.91 -42.84 -47.92
C MET A 150 15.23 -41.65 -47.00
N ALA A 151 14.31 -41.24 -46.14
CA ALA A 151 14.56 -40.15 -45.19
C ALA A 151 15.05 -40.68 -43.84
N LEU A 152 16.12 -40.08 -43.31
CA LEU A 152 16.57 -40.26 -41.94
C LEU A 152 16.41 -38.93 -41.20
N ILE A 153 15.48 -38.89 -40.27
CA ILE A 153 15.15 -37.69 -39.48
C ILE A 153 15.78 -37.83 -38.11
N LEU A 154 16.67 -36.89 -37.77
CA LEU A 154 17.23 -36.74 -36.43
C LEU A 154 16.35 -35.78 -35.63
N THR A 155 16.02 -36.13 -34.39
CA THR A 155 15.27 -35.24 -33.50
C THR A 155 15.72 -35.41 -32.05
N GLY A 156 15.73 -34.29 -31.32
CA GLY A 156 15.86 -34.29 -29.86
C GLY A 156 14.51 -34.43 -29.14
N ASP A 157 13.41 -34.50 -29.89
CA ASP A 157 12.04 -34.52 -29.37
C ASP A 157 11.59 -35.91 -28.92
N PHE A 158 10.49 -35.97 -28.16
CA PHE A 158 9.96 -37.22 -27.62
C PHE A 158 9.14 -38.01 -28.65
N GLU A 159 9.18 -39.34 -28.54
CA GLU A 159 8.36 -40.26 -29.35
C GLU A 159 6.85 -39.98 -29.26
N CYS A 160 6.37 -39.41 -28.14
CA CYS A 160 4.95 -39.08 -27.94
C CYS A 160 4.50 -37.81 -28.65
N ASN A 161 5.43 -36.98 -29.11
CA ASN A 161 5.10 -35.69 -29.74
C ASN A 161 4.78 -35.81 -31.23
N LEU A 162 4.82 -37.03 -31.78
CA LEU A 162 4.39 -37.31 -33.15
C LEU A 162 2.85 -37.10 -33.25
N PRO A 163 2.37 -36.21 -34.14
CA PRO A 163 0.94 -35.95 -34.28
C PRO A 163 0.12 -37.19 -34.66
N ASP A 164 -1.13 -37.27 -34.16
CA ASP A 164 -2.02 -38.42 -34.34
C ASP A 164 -2.24 -38.84 -35.80
N GLN A 165 -2.19 -37.88 -36.73
CA GLN A 165 -2.33 -38.14 -38.16
C GLN A 165 -1.25 -39.10 -38.71
N TRP A 166 -0.10 -39.23 -38.04
CA TRP A 166 1.00 -40.10 -38.46
C TRP A 166 1.04 -41.44 -37.72
N ASN A 167 0.25 -41.61 -36.65
CA ASN A 167 0.29 -42.82 -35.81
C ASN A 167 -0.08 -44.09 -36.59
N GLY A 168 -0.93 -43.99 -37.61
CA GLY A 168 -1.29 -45.13 -38.47
C GLY A 168 -0.14 -45.65 -39.36
N ALA A 169 0.85 -44.79 -39.66
CA ALA A 169 2.03 -45.13 -40.46
C ALA A 169 3.28 -45.39 -39.60
N ALA A 170 3.24 -45.05 -38.32
CA ALA A 170 4.38 -45.11 -37.43
C ALA A 170 4.47 -46.43 -36.64
N LYS A 171 5.65 -47.04 -36.61
CA LYS A 171 5.94 -48.23 -35.80
C LYS A 171 7.19 -47.98 -34.95
N LYS A 172 7.11 -48.31 -33.66
CA LYS A 172 8.24 -48.20 -32.74
C LYS A 172 9.16 -49.41 -32.89
N ILE A 173 10.46 -49.20 -33.06
CA ILE A 173 11.41 -50.33 -33.12
C ILE A 173 11.36 -51.17 -31.84
N ALA A 174 11.14 -50.53 -30.69
CA ALA A 174 11.02 -51.21 -29.41
C ALA A 174 9.80 -52.17 -29.31
N SER A 175 8.80 -52.08 -30.21
CA SER A 175 7.67 -53.01 -30.19
C SER A 175 7.99 -54.38 -30.80
N PHE A 176 9.09 -54.51 -31.56
CA PHE A 176 9.50 -55.78 -32.13
C PHE A 176 10.31 -56.59 -31.12
N LYS A 177 9.80 -57.78 -30.74
CA LYS A 177 10.48 -58.66 -29.78
C LYS A 177 11.62 -59.47 -30.43
N LYS A 178 11.54 -59.73 -31.74
CA LYS A 178 12.52 -60.50 -32.50
C LYS A 178 12.91 -59.79 -33.81
N SER A 179 14.16 -60.00 -34.25
CA SER A 179 14.68 -59.50 -35.54
C SER A 179 13.84 -60.01 -36.72
N SER A 180 13.41 -61.27 -36.67
CA SER A 180 12.56 -61.89 -37.70
C SER A 180 11.24 -61.14 -37.90
N ASP A 181 10.62 -60.67 -36.82
CA ASP A 181 9.33 -60.00 -36.87
C ASP A 181 9.46 -58.60 -37.50
N PHE A 182 10.59 -57.94 -37.21
CA PHE A 182 10.97 -56.68 -37.84
C PHE A 182 11.23 -56.88 -39.34
N GLU A 183 12.10 -57.81 -39.73
CA GLU A 183 12.42 -58.11 -41.13
C GLU A 183 11.18 -58.49 -41.94
N GLN A 184 10.31 -59.35 -41.39
CA GLN A 184 9.04 -59.72 -42.03
C GLN A 184 8.13 -58.50 -42.23
N THR A 185 8.09 -57.58 -41.26
CA THR A 185 7.30 -56.35 -41.38
C THR A 185 7.83 -55.43 -42.48
N ILE A 186 9.16 -55.28 -42.59
CA ILE A 186 9.79 -54.46 -43.64
C ILE A 186 9.57 -55.09 -45.02
N ASN A 187 9.78 -56.41 -45.14
CA ASN A 187 9.57 -57.13 -46.39
C ASN A 187 8.10 -57.10 -46.83
N HIS A 188 7.16 -57.22 -45.88
CA HIS A 188 5.74 -57.05 -46.16
C HIS A 188 5.41 -55.63 -46.63
N PHE A 189 5.96 -54.60 -45.97
CA PHE A 189 5.78 -53.21 -46.41
C PHE A 189 6.29 -52.98 -47.83
N PHE A 190 7.39 -53.63 -48.24
CA PHE A 190 7.95 -53.58 -49.60
C PHE A 190 7.47 -54.73 -50.52
N SER A 191 6.44 -55.52 -50.17
CA SER A 191 5.87 -56.57 -51.04
C SER A 191 4.81 -56.02 -52.00
N SER A 192 4.67 -56.55 -53.21
CA SER A 192 3.57 -56.21 -54.14
C SER A 192 2.16 -56.31 -53.51
N ASP A 193 2.01 -57.15 -52.48
CA ASP A 193 0.71 -57.52 -51.92
C ASP A 193 0.17 -56.52 -50.89
N ASN A 194 1.03 -55.62 -50.38
CA ASN A 194 0.61 -54.58 -49.44
C ASN A 194 -0.10 -53.43 -50.17
N THR A 195 -1.43 -53.38 -50.07
CA THR A 195 -2.26 -52.38 -50.76
C THR A 195 -2.69 -51.19 -49.90
N THR A 196 -2.38 -51.20 -48.60
CA THR A 196 -3.00 -50.31 -47.60
C THR A 196 -2.07 -49.21 -47.07
N GLN A 197 -0.76 -49.32 -47.26
CA GLN A 197 0.22 -48.37 -46.72
C GLN A 197 1.29 -47.98 -47.75
N ASP A 198 1.38 -46.69 -48.05
CA ASP A 198 2.40 -46.10 -48.95
C ASP A 198 3.51 -45.35 -48.19
N LEU A 199 3.36 -45.19 -46.87
CA LEU A 199 4.32 -44.55 -45.96
C LEU A 199 4.59 -45.46 -44.75
N LEU A 200 5.86 -45.66 -44.43
CA LEU A 200 6.32 -46.32 -43.22
C LEU A 200 7.23 -45.38 -42.44
N ILE A 201 6.87 -45.08 -41.19
CA ILE A 201 7.70 -44.31 -40.26
C ILE A 201 8.19 -45.26 -39.16
N LEU A 202 9.51 -45.43 -39.03
CA LEU A 202 10.12 -46.24 -37.97
C LEU A 202 10.72 -45.34 -36.90
N GLN A 203 10.23 -45.45 -35.66
CA GLN A 203 10.76 -44.70 -34.53
C GLN A 203 11.85 -45.51 -33.82
N TYR A 204 13.07 -44.99 -33.83
CA TYR A 204 14.25 -45.59 -33.19
C TYR A 204 14.82 -44.64 -32.14
N VAL A 205 14.96 -45.11 -30.90
CA VAL A 205 15.62 -44.36 -29.83
C VAL A 205 17.10 -44.70 -29.81
N HIS A 206 17.95 -43.72 -30.11
CA HIS A 206 19.38 -43.92 -30.12
C HIS A 206 19.97 -44.02 -28.71
N GLY A 207 20.93 -44.93 -28.55
CA GLY A 207 21.75 -45.07 -27.36
C GLY A 207 23.12 -45.61 -27.73
N SER A 208 24.16 -45.19 -27.00
CA SER A 208 25.57 -45.53 -27.30
C SER A 208 25.88 -47.03 -27.29
N LYS A 209 25.05 -47.86 -26.63
CA LYS A 209 25.16 -49.33 -26.64
C LYS A 209 24.42 -50.02 -27.80
N ASN A 210 23.61 -49.27 -28.57
CA ASN A 210 22.67 -49.83 -29.55
C ASN A 210 23.09 -49.58 -31.01
N PHE A 211 24.35 -49.22 -31.27
CA PHE A 211 24.81 -48.90 -32.62
C PHE A 211 24.71 -50.09 -33.60
N SER A 212 25.01 -51.32 -33.13
CA SER A 212 24.83 -52.53 -33.93
C SER A 212 23.37 -52.74 -34.34
N HIS A 213 22.43 -52.41 -33.45
CA HIS A 213 21.00 -52.47 -33.72
C HIS A 213 20.59 -51.44 -34.80
N PHE A 214 21.11 -50.22 -34.72
CA PHE A 214 20.92 -49.21 -35.77
C PHE A 214 21.45 -49.68 -37.14
N MET A 215 22.67 -50.25 -37.17
CA MET A 215 23.25 -50.75 -38.42
C MET A 215 22.42 -51.88 -39.03
N HIS A 216 21.88 -52.78 -38.20
CA HIS A 216 20.96 -53.82 -38.66
C HIS A 216 19.68 -53.22 -39.26
N ILE A 217 19.03 -52.28 -38.58
CA ILE A 217 17.83 -51.58 -39.08
C ILE A 217 18.11 -50.90 -40.42
N LYS A 218 19.22 -50.14 -40.49
CA LYS A 218 19.65 -49.42 -41.68
C LYS A 218 19.87 -50.37 -42.85
N HIS A 219 20.60 -51.47 -42.65
CA HIS A 219 20.89 -52.46 -43.68
C HIS A 219 19.62 -53.16 -44.18
N THR A 220 18.73 -53.58 -43.28
CA THR A 220 17.46 -54.25 -43.65
C THR A 220 16.58 -53.33 -44.50
N LEU A 221 16.49 -52.04 -44.15
CA LEU A 221 15.74 -51.05 -44.94
C LEU A 221 16.39 -50.79 -46.30
N GLU A 222 17.71 -50.60 -46.35
CA GLU A 222 18.44 -50.38 -47.61
C GLU A 222 18.28 -51.57 -48.57
N HIS A 223 18.38 -52.79 -48.05
CA HIS A 223 18.22 -54.02 -48.83
C HIS A 223 16.80 -54.16 -49.39
N ALA A 224 15.76 -53.99 -48.53
CA ALA A 224 14.37 -54.10 -48.96
C ALA A 224 13.96 -53.00 -49.96
N HIS A 225 14.43 -51.75 -49.73
CA HIS A 225 14.22 -50.63 -50.66
C HIS A 225 14.89 -50.89 -52.02
N TYR A 226 16.13 -51.40 -52.01
CA TYR A 226 16.86 -51.72 -53.22
C TYR A 226 16.14 -52.81 -54.03
N GLN A 227 15.76 -53.93 -53.41
CA GLN A 227 15.03 -55.02 -54.07
C GLN A 227 13.74 -54.51 -54.71
N TYR A 228 12.93 -53.73 -53.97
CA TYR A 228 11.66 -53.23 -54.48
C TYR A 228 11.77 -52.37 -55.75
N TYR A 229 12.78 -51.48 -55.80
CA TYR A 229 12.93 -50.51 -56.88
C TYR A 229 13.90 -50.95 -57.99
N CYS A 230 14.76 -51.94 -57.75
CA CYS A 230 15.70 -52.45 -58.75
C CYS A 230 15.14 -53.69 -59.48
N ASP A 231 14.49 -54.62 -58.77
CA ASP A 231 13.97 -55.86 -59.40
C ASP A 231 12.80 -55.56 -60.36
N LYS A 232 12.08 -54.45 -60.17
CA LYS A 232 10.96 -54.03 -61.03
C LYS A 232 11.35 -53.21 -62.26
N LYS A 233 12.64 -52.96 -62.51
CA LYS A 233 13.08 -52.29 -63.75
C LYS A 233 13.08 -53.24 -64.96
N GLU A 234 13.07 -54.55 -64.73
CA GLU A 234 13.06 -55.56 -65.81
C GLU A 234 11.64 -55.95 -66.26
N GLU A 235 10.62 -55.78 -65.41
CA GLU A 235 9.21 -56.01 -65.77
C GLU A 235 8.53 -54.71 -66.25
N LYS A 236 8.58 -54.47 -67.56
CA LYS A 236 7.76 -53.43 -68.20
C LYS A 236 6.27 -53.82 -68.05
N GLU A 237 5.49 -52.99 -67.34
CA GLU A 237 4.02 -52.75 -67.48
C GLU A 237 3.19 -52.62 -66.19
N LYS A 238 3.76 -52.74 -64.97
CA LYS A 238 3.01 -52.38 -63.74
C LYS A 238 3.46 -51.04 -63.17
N GLU A 239 2.52 -50.10 -62.97
CA GLU A 239 2.75 -48.89 -62.18
C GLU A 239 3.30 -49.29 -60.81
N VAL A 240 4.59 -49.03 -60.59
CA VAL A 240 5.24 -49.30 -59.30
C VAL A 240 4.70 -48.28 -58.31
N ARG A 241 3.89 -48.75 -57.35
CA ARG A 241 3.42 -47.90 -56.25
C ARG A 241 4.61 -47.27 -55.54
N GLN A 242 4.55 -45.96 -55.34
CA GLN A 242 5.61 -45.19 -54.71
C GLN A 242 5.55 -45.41 -53.20
N ARG A 243 6.55 -46.10 -52.61
CA ARG A 243 6.59 -46.41 -51.19
C ARG A 243 7.70 -45.66 -50.47
N SER A 244 7.31 -44.85 -49.50
CA SER A 244 8.21 -44.01 -48.73
C SER A 244 8.54 -44.65 -47.40
N ALA A 245 9.84 -44.80 -47.10
CA ALA A 245 10.32 -45.21 -45.79
C ALA A 245 11.05 -44.05 -45.10
N VAL A 246 10.71 -43.82 -43.84
CA VAL A 246 11.28 -42.77 -42.99
C VAL A 246 11.77 -43.41 -41.71
N LEU A 247 13.05 -43.20 -41.39
CA LEU A 247 13.62 -43.59 -40.10
C LEU A 247 13.72 -42.35 -39.21
N LEU A 248 12.86 -42.28 -38.20
CA LEU A 248 12.84 -41.23 -37.20
C LEU A 248 13.71 -41.64 -36.01
N VAL A 249 14.82 -40.95 -35.82
CA VAL A 249 15.82 -41.22 -34.79
C VAL A 249 15.70 -40.21 -33.66
N HIS A 250 15.24 -40.69 -32.50
CA HIS A 250 15.17 -39.92 -31.27
C HIS A 250 16.50 -39.97 -30.53
N ILE A 251 17.14 -38.81 -30.37
CA ILE A 251 18.42 -38.67 -29.68
C ILE A 251 18.13 -38.22 -28.25
N LYS A 252 18.52 -39.04 -27.27
CA LYS A 252 18.26 -38.72 -25.86
C LYS A 252 19.02 -37.47 -25.41
N PRO A 253 18.35 -36.49 -24.80
CA PRO A 253 19.02 -35.36 -24.16
C PRO A 253 19.96 -35.80 -23.02
N PRO A 254 21.09 -35.12 -22.80
CA PRO A 254 21.65 -34.06 -23.64
C PRO A 254 22.21 -34.62 -24.97
N ILE A 255 21.78 -34.03 -26.08
CA ILE A 255 21.97 -34.50 -27.47
C ILE A 255 23.44 -34.80 -27.81
N PHE A 256 24.38 -34.08 -27.18
CA PHE A 256 25.81 -34.15 -27.45
C PHE A 256 26.60 -35.13 -26.57
N LYS A 257 25.99 -35.77 -25.56
CA LYS A 257 26.71 -36.67 -24.65
C LYS A 257 26.93 -38.07 -25.25
N ASN A 258 26.01 -38.52 -26.12
CA ASN A 258 26.13 -39.75 -26.90
C ASN A 258 25.61 -39.47 -28.32
N PRO A 259 26.38 -38.75 -29.14
CA PRO A 259 25.89 -38.25 -30.42
C PRO A 259 25.67 -39.42 -31.40
N PHE A 260 24.58 -39.34 -32.15
CA PHE A 260 24.31 -40.23 -33.29
C PHE A 260 25.37 -39.98 -34.37
N PRO A 261 26.06 -40.98 -34.94
CA PRO A 261 27.13 -40.73 -35.92
C PRO A 261 26.57 -40.22 -37.26
N LEU A 262 26.99 -39.03 -37.68
CA LEU A 262 26.51 -38.40 -38.91
C LEU A 262 27.34 -38.86 -40.11
N ILE A 263 26.97 -40.02 -40.67
CA ILE A 263 27.66 -40.61 -41.82
C ILE A 263 26.72 -40.61 -43.03
N PHE A 264 27.06 -39.82 -44.05
CA PHE A 264 26.27 -39.72 -45.26
C PHE A 264 26.38 -40.98 -46.12
N SER A 265 25.25 -41.40 -46.70
CA SER A 265 25.24 -42.48 -47.70
C SER A 265 24.20 -42.23 -48.79
N ARG A 266 24.43 -42.80 -49.97
CA ARG A 266 23.64 -42.57 -51.20
C ARG A 266 22.15 -42.91 -51.08
N LYS A 267 21.77 -43.69 -50.07
CA LYS A 267 20.40 -44.18 -49.87
C LYS A 267 19.62 -43.39 -48.84
N TRP A 268 20.26 -42.46 -48.12
CA TRP A 268 19.62 -41.73 -47.03
C TRP A 268 19.77 -40.22 -47.20
N LYS A 269 18.64 -39.53 -47.14
CA LYS A 269 18.57 -38.08 -46.99
C LYS A 269 18.46 -37.75 -45.51
N PHE A 270 19.45 -37.05 -44.99
CA PHE A 270 19.51 -36.66 -43.59
C PHE A 270 18.81 -35.32 -43.36
N THR A 271 18.03 -35.22 -42.29
CA THR A 271 17.39 -33.96 -41.87
C THR A 271 17.27 -33.91 -40.35
N TYR A 272 17.52 -32.75 -39.76
CA TYR A 272 17.26 -32.50 -38.33
C TYR A 272 15.93 -31.77 -38.18
N VAL A 273 15.00 -32.35 -37.42
CA VAL A 273 13.71 -31.75 -37.07
C VAL A 273 13.71 -31.53 -35.57
N ASP A 274 13.63 -30.27 -35.15
CA ASP A 274 13.70 -29.93 -33.72
C ASP A 274 12.43 -30.34 -32.98
N SER A 275 11.25 -29.95 -33.50
CA SER A 275 9.94 -30.27 -32.93
C SER A 275 9.10 -31.08 -33.92
N LEU A 276 8.58 -32.23 -33.48
CA LEU A 276 7.68 -33.07 -34.27
C LEU A 276 6.25 -32.53 -34.30
N SER A 277 5.89 -31.72 -33.31
CA SER A 277 4.58 -31.10 -33.15
C SER A 277 4.41 -29.80 -33.96
N SER A 278 5.50 -29.23 -34.49
CA SER A 278 5.44 -28.01 -35.30
C SER A 278 4.70 -28.22 -36.62
N THR A 279 3.79 -27.29 -36.93
CA THR A 279 3.00 -27.27 -38.18
C THR A 279 3.54 -26.31 -39.23
N GLU A 280 4.45 -25.41 -38.86
CA GLU A 280 5.01 -24.38 -39.73
C GLU A 280 6.56 -24.36 -39.67
N PRO A 281 7.23 -23.92 -40.74
CA PRO A 281 8.68 -23.78 -40.75
C PRO A 281 9.10 -22.59 -39.87
N ALA A 282 10.07 -22.82 -38.98
CA ALA A 282 10.59 -21.76 -38.13
C ALA A 282 11.65 -20.95 -38.90
N GLN A 283 11.44 -19.63 -39.02
CA GLN A 283 12.38 -18.75 -39.71
C GLN A 283 13.43 -18.21 -38.74
N LEU A 284 14.72 -18.37 -39.08
CA LEU A 284 15.83 -17.93 -38.23
C LEU A 284 15.77 -16.43 -37.92
N LYS A 285 15.45 -15.59 -38.91
CA LYS A 285 15.29 -14.13 -38.72
C LYS A 285 14.22 -13.81 -37.69
N THR A 286 13.07 -14.48 -37.78
CA THR A 286 11.96 -14.29 -36.84
C THR A 286 12.38 -14.71 -35.44
N LEU A 287 13.01 -15.87 -35.26
CA LEU A 287 13.45 -16.34 -33.93
C LEU A 287 14.49 -15.39 -33.29
N LEU A 288 15.39 -14.81 -34.09
CA LEU A 288 16.42 -13.89 -33.60
C LEU A 288 15.86 -12.54 -33.15
N SER A 289 14.88 -11.99 -33.87
CA SER A 289 14.39 -10.63 -33.64
C SER A 289 13.07 -10.55 -32.88
N GLN A 290 12.29 -11.63 -32.82
CA GLN A 290 10.94 -11.58 -32.25
C GLN A 290 10.96 -11.27 -30.75
N THR A 291 10.22 -10.24 -30.40
CA THR A 291 9.96 -9.80 -29.03
C THR A 291 8.56 -10.22 -28.59
N MET A 292 8.27 -10.10 -27.29
CA MET A 292 6.91 -10.31 -26.78
C MET A 292 5.90 -9.32 -27.37
N CYS A 293 6.32 -8.10 -27.76
CA CYS A 293 5.45 -7.15 -28.44
C CYS A 293 5.02 -7.64 -29.83
N ASP A 294 5.93 -8.30 -30.55
CA ASP A 294 5.64 -8.87 -31.87
C ASP A 294 4.70 -10.06 -31.78
N VAL A 295 4.88 -10.91 -30.75
CA VAL A 295 3.96 -12.04 -30.46
C VAL A 295 2.53 -11.53 -30.25
N LEU A 296 2.36 -10.49 -29.43
CA LEU A 296 1.05 -9.86 -29.20
C LEU A 296 0.48 -9.17 -30.45
N GLY A 297 1.32 -8.75 -31.39
CA GLY A 297 0.88 -8.18 -32.66
C GLY A 297 0.34 -9.22 -33.65
N LYS A 298 0.83 -10.47 -33.55
CA LYS A 298 0.46 -11.58 -34.46
C LYS A 298 -0.74 -12.41 -33.98
N ASP A 299 -1.14 -12.33 -32.70
CA ASP A 299 -2.27 -13.09 -32.13
C ASP A 299 -3.64 -12.49 -32.52
N VAL A 300 -4.01 -12.57 -33.81
CA VAL A 300 -5.25 -11.98 -34.36
C VAL A 300 -6.51 -12.55 -33.68
N SER A 301 -6.49 -13.83 -33.28
CA SER A 301 -7.62 -14.50 -32.62
C SER A 301 -7.68 -14.28 -31.10
N ASN A 302 -6.67 -13.61 -30.51
CA ASN A 302 -6.49 -13.46 -29.06
C ASN A 302 -6.50 -14.80 -28.28
N SER A 303 -6.21 -15.91 -28.95
CA SER A 303 -6.29 -17.25 -28.36
C SER A 303 -5.21 -17.47 -27.30
N ARG A 304 -4.01 -16.95 -27.54
CA ARG A 304 -2.89 -17.01 -26.58
C ARG A 304 -3.15 -16.08 -25.42
N LEU A 305 -3.69 -14.88 -25.69
CA LEU A 305 -4.10 -13.95 -24.63
C LEU A 305 -5.17 -14.58 -23.71
N HIS A 306 -6.19 -15.22 -24.29
CA HIS A 306 -7.24 -15.91 -23.53
C HIS A 306 -6.67 -16.99 -22.60
N ASN A 307 -5.83 -17.88 -23.14
CA ASN A 307 -5.21 -18.94 -22.35
C ASN A 307 -4.30 -18.39 -21.25
N SER A 308 -3.56 -17.32 -21.54
CA SER A 308 -2.65 -16.70 -20.57
C SER A 308 -3.39 -15.95 -19.47
N ILE A 309 -4.49 -15.25 -19.78
CA ILE A 309 -5.37 -14.63 -18.78
C ILE A 309 -5.96 -15.70 -17.86
N ARG A 310 -6.43 -16.83 -18.41
CA ARG A 310 -6.98 -17.94 -17.62
C ARG A 310 -5.92 -18.54 -16.67
N ARG A 311 -4.71 -18.79 -17.18
CA ARG A 311 -3.58 -19.28 -16.38
C ARG A 311 -3.15 -18.26 -15.32
N ALA A 312 -3.12 -16.98 -15.66
CA ALA A 312 -2.75 -15.90 -14.75
C ALA A 312 -3.78 -15.73 -13.63
N PHE A 313 -5.08 -15.81 -13.95
CA PHE A 313 -6.14 -15.75 -12.95
C PHE A 313 -6.04 -16.91 -11.95
N ALA A 314 -5.74 -18.13 -12.41
CA ALA A 314 -5.54 -19.28 -11.52
C ALA A 314 -4.36 -19.12 -10.55
N ARG A 315 -3.48 -18.14 -10.79
CA ARG A 315 -2.35 -17.78 -9.92
C ARG A 315 -2.65 -16.63 -8.96
N LEU A 316 -3.83 -16.02 -9.04
CA LEU A 316 -4.26 -14.98 -8.12
C LEU A 316 -4.85 -15.59 -6.85
N GLN A 317 -4.39 -15.12 -5.69
CA GLN A 317 -4.92 -15.49 -4.38
C GLN A 317 -5.86 -14.40 -3.89
N PHE A 318 -7.13 -14.76 -3.77
CA PHE A 318 -8.15 -13.91 -3.17
C PHE A 318 -8.27 -14.19 -1.66
N PRO A 319 -8.66 -13.20 -0.84
CA PRO A 319 -8.96 -13.42 0.58
C PRO A 319 -10.03 -14.51 0.78
N VAL A 320 -9.97 -15.22 1.92
CA VAL A 320 -10.75 -16.45 2.22
C VAL A 320 -12.27 -16.26 2.08
N ASN A 321 -12.78 -15.04 2.23
CA ASN A 321 -14.19 -14.68 2.11
C ASN A 321 -14.66 -14.46 0.66
N LYS A 322 -13.78 -14.56 -0.35
CA LYS A 322 -14.10 -14.31 -1.76
C LYS A 322 -14.00 -15.57 -2.61
N ASN A 323 -15.11 -15.94 -3.23
CA ASN A 323 -15.16 -17.06 -4.15
C ASN A 323 -14.73 -16.62 -5.56
N GLY A 324 -13.49 -16.93 -5.94
CA GLY A 324 -12.94 -16.63 -7.27
C GLY A 324 -13.61 -17.39 -8.44
N GLY A 325 -14.44 -18.40 -8.15
CA GLY A 325 -15.09 -19.23 -9.16
C GLY A 325 -15.98 -18.45 -10.15
N ASN A 326 -16.77 -17.49 -9.66
CA ASN A 326 -17.62 -16.67 -10.53
C ASN A 326 -16.80 -15.75 -11.46
N ALA A 327 -15.63 -15.29 -11.02
CA ALA A 327 -14.78 -14.42 -11.80
C ALA A 327 -14.14 -15.13 -13.01
N ILE A 328 -13.87 -16.44 -12.93
CA ILE A 328 -13.40 -17.23 -14.09
C ILE A 328 -14.46 -17.27 -15.18
N GLN A 329 -15.72 -17.49 -14.82
CA GLN A 329 -16.83 -17.52 -15.79
C GLN A 329 -17.04 -16.14 -16.43
N GLN A 330 -16.88 -15.07 -15.65
CA GLN A 330 -16.90 -13.70 -16.15
C GLN A 330 -15.73 -13.40 -17.10
N LEU A 331 -14.52 -13.91 -16.86
CA LEU A 331 -13.39 -13.73 -17.78
C LEU A 331 -13.65 -14.30 -19.18
N SER A 332 -14.42 -15.38 -19.30
CA SER A 332 -14.84 -15.88 -20.61
C SER A 332 -15.69 -14.87 -21.39
N THR A 333 -16.42 -13.98 -20.68
CA THR A 333 -17.18 -12.90 -21.33
C THR A 333 -16.29 -11.83 -21.96
N LEU A 334 -15.06 -11.64 -21.45
CA LEU A 334 -14.08 -10.72 -22.04
C LEU A 334 -13.77 -11.07 -23.49
N PHE A 335 -13.94 -12.33 -23.90
CA PHE A 335 -13.67 -12.81 -25.26
C PHE A 335 -14.93 -12.96 -26.12
N LYS A 336 -16.10 -12.57 -25.61
CA LYS A 336 -17.32 -12.41 -26.42
C LYS A 336 -17.22 -11.15 -27.29
N GLU A 337 -17.93 -11.13 -28.41
CA GLU A 337 -17.99 -10.00 -29.32
C GLU A 337 -18.93 -8.91 -28.79
N SER A 338 -18.37 -7.94 -28.06
CA SER A 338 -19.04 -6.68 -27.73
C SER A 338 -18.05 -5.53 -27.87
N ILE A 339 -18.55 -4.31 -28.14
CA ILE A 339 -17.69 -3.12 -28.31
C ILE A 339 -16.87 -2.84 -27.05
N ALA A 340 -17.48 -2.98 -25.86
CA ALA A 340 -16.81 -2.73 -24.59
C ALA A 340 -15.71 -3.77 -24.28
N THR A 341 -16.00 -5.06 -24.50
CA THR A 341 -15.02 -6.13 -24.29
C THR A 341 -13.88 -6.07 -25.30
N GLU A 342 -14.15 -5.70 -26.56
CA GLU A 342 -13.11 -5.50 -27.57
C GLU A 342 -12.16 -4.35 -27.20
N LYS A 343 -12.71 -3.19 -26.78
CA LYS A 343 -11.89 -2.06 -26.30
C LYS A 343 -11.07 -2.44 -25.06
N CYS A 344 -11.65 -3.19 -24.13
CA CYS A 344 -10.95 -3.70 -22.95
C CYS A 344 -9.78 -4.63 -23.35
N ARG A 345 -10.00 -5.60 -24.26
CA ARG A 345 -8.94 -6.48 -24.79
C ARG A 345 -7.81 -5.67 -25.44
N LYS A 346 -8.13 -4.70 -26.30
CA LYS A 346 -7.13 -3.82 -26.94
C LYS A 346 -6.33 -3.04 -25.90
N GLY A 347 -6.99 -2.53 -24.85
CA GLY A 347 -6.32 -1.86 -23.75
C GLY A 347 -5.39 -2.79 -22.96
N ILE A 348 -5.81 -4.01 -22.63
CA ILE A 348 -4.95 -5.03 -22.00
C ILE A 348 -3.71 -5.31 -22.86
N VAL A 349 -3.88 -5.50 -24.16
CA VAL A 349 -2.76 -5.72 -25.10
C VAL A 349 -1.81 -4.52 -25.12
N SER A 350 -2.33 -3.29 -25.12
CA SER A 350 -1.53 -2.07 -25.05
C SER A 350 -0.69 -2.02 -23.77
N ARG A 351 -1.31 -2.31 -22.61
CA ARG A 351 -0.63 -2.36 -21.31
C ARG A 351 0.43 -3.46 -21.24
N LEU A 352 0.15 -4.64 -21.80
CA LEU A 352 1.13 -5.72 -21.91
C LEU A 352 2.33 -5.29 -22.78
N LYS A 353 2.08 -4.66 -23.93
CA LYS A 353 3.16 -4.15 -24.79
C LYS A 353 4.03 -3.13 -24.05
N GLN A 354 3.46 -2.26 -23.21
CA GLN A 354 4.24 -1.35 -22.39
C GLN A 354 5.10 -2.10 -21.37
N LEU A 355 4.54 -3.07 -20.65
CA LEU A 355 5.29 -3.89 -19.68
C LEU A 355 6.46 -4.65 -20.33
N PHE A 356 6.30 -5.09 -21.58
CA PHE A 356 7.35 -5.80 -22.31
C PHE A 356 8.39 -4.91 -22.99
N LYS A 357 8.21 -3.58 -23.00
CA LYS A 357 9.20 -2.64 -23.55
C LYS A 357 10.34 -2.32 -22.59
N GLU A 358 10.24 -2.70 -21.33
CA GLU A 358 11.20 -2.35 -20.29
C GLU A 358 11.96 -3.58 -19.77
N GLY A 359 13.18 -3.35 -19.26
CA GLY A 359 13.97 -4.37 -18.59
C GLY A 359 14.40 -5.54 -19.49
N VAL A 360 14.59 -6.72 -18.89
CA VAL A 360 15.16 -7.89 -19.60
C VAL A 360 14.20 -8.50 -20.61
N VAL A 361 12.89 -8.27 -20.45
CA VAL A 361 11.83 -8.79 -21.34
C VAL A 361 11.70 -8.03 -22.66
N SER A 362 12.37 -6.89 -22.78
CA SER A 362 12.46 -6.09 -24.02
C SER A 362 13.38 -6.73 -25.07
N LYS A 363 14.26 -7.64 -24.66
CA LYS A 363 15.14 -8.38 -25.55
C LYS A 363 14.33 -9.39 -26.38
N SER A 364 14.90 -9.88 -27.47
CA SER A 364 14.28 -10.97 -28.22
C SER A 364 14.13 -12.23 -27.36
N ILE A 365 13.13 -13.03 -27.66
CA ILE A 365 12.83 -14.25 -26.88
C ILE A 365 14.01 -15.23 -26.92
N ALA A 366 14.72 -15.31 -28.06
CA ALA A 366 15.96 -16.08 -28.17
C ALA A 366 17.06 -15.59 -27.21
N CYS A 367 17.23 -14.28 -27.03
CA CYS A 367 18.17 -13.73 -26.05
C CYS A 367 17.79 -14.08 -24.60
N ILE A 368 16.49 -14.14 -24.29
CA ILE A 368 16.00 -14.53 -22.97
C ILE A 368 16.31 -16.01 -22.70
N LEU A 369 16.06 -16.88 -23.68
CA LEU A 369 16.36 -18.32 -23.61
C LEU A 369 17.86 -18.60 -23.46
N ASN A 370 18.72 -17.83 -24.15
CA ASN A 370 20.17 -18.01 -24.06
C ASN A 370 20.79 -17.48 -22.76
N ASN A 371 19.98 -16.91 -21.86
CA ASN A 371 20.47 -16.49 -20.55
C ASN A 371 20.90 -17.72 -19.71
N ILE A 372 22.08 -17.67 -19.10
CA ILE A 372 22.65 -18.78 -18.31
C ILE A 372 21.67 -19.28 -17.22
N GLN A 373 20.91 -18.39 -16.58
CA GLN A 373 19.95 -18.76 -15.53
C GLN A 373 18.79 -19.59 -16.08
N VAL A 374 18.35 -19.31 -17.31
CA VAL A 374 17.24 -20.00 -17.98
C VAL A 374 17.72 -21.28 -18.66
N LYS A 375 18.92 -21.24 -19.25
CA LYS A 375 19.53 -22.35 -19.98
C LYS A 375 20.00 -23.47 -19.06
N ASN A 376 20.59 -23.12 -17.92
CA ASN A 376 21.12 -24.05 -16.91
C ASN A 376 20.47 -23.78 -15.55
N PRO A 377 19.17 -24.08 -15.38
CA PRO A 377 18.52 -23.89 -14.10
C PRO A 377 19.15 -24.83 -13.07
N SER A 378 19.48 -24.30 -11.89
CA SER A 378 20.06 -25.08 -10.78
C SER A 378 19.12 -26.20 -10.28
N ASN A 379 17.81 -26.08 -10.55
CA ASN A 379 16.81 -27.13 -10.35
C ASN A 379 16.53 -27.83 -11.68
N VAL A 380 16.90 -29.10 -11.77
CA VAL A 380 17.10 -29.84 -13.02
C VAL A 380 15.79 -30.27 -13.72
N ASP A 381 14.61 -30.11 -13.08
CA ASP A 381 13.49 -31.02 -13.37
C ASP A 381 12.36 -30.58 -14.33
N VAL A 382 12.26 -29.33 -14.82
CA VAL A 382 11.04 -28.95 -15.61
C VAL A 382 11.28 -28.18 -16.91
N LEU A 383 12.34 -27.36 -17.03
CA LEU A 383 12.61 -26.60 -18.26
C LEU A 383 13.75 -27.16 -19.11
N SER A 384 14.57 -28.02 -18.52
CA SER A 384 15.86 -28.48 -19.05
C SER A 384 15.93 -30.00 -19.29
N LEU A 385 14.98 -30.78 -18.77
CA LEU A 385 14.93 -32.23 -18.98
C LEU A 385 13.88 -32.60 -20.03
N GLY A 386 14.24 -32.40 -21.30
CA GLY A 386 13.80 -33.29 -22.36
C GLY A 386 13.00 -32.70 -23.53
N CYS A 387 12.56 -31.44 -23.48
CA CYS A 387 11.85 -30.80 -24.59
C CYS A 387 12.79 -30.17 -25.63
N CYS A 388 12.35 -30.13 -26.89
CA CYS A 388 13.09 -29.50 -27.98
C CYS A 388 13.19 -27.97 -27.82
N PHE A 389 14.04 -27.32 -28.62
CA PHE A 389 14.27 -25.89 -28.51
C PHE A 389 13.02 -25.07 -28.83
N LEU A 390 12.29 -25.40 -29.89
CA LEU A 390 11.07 -24.68 -30.29
C LEU A 390 9.95 -24.81 -29.26
N GLU A 391 9.82 -25.95 -28.59
CA GLU A 391 8.87 -26.10 -27.48
C GLU A 391 9.26 -25.25 -26.26
N ARG A 392 10.55 -25.18 -25.94
CA ARG A 392 11.03 -24.25 -24.90
C ARG A 392 10.77 -22.80 -25.27
N TYR A 393 10.94 -22.45 -26.54
CA TYR A 393 10.65 -21.12 -27.07
C TYR A 393 9.18 -20.72 -26.86
N GLU A 394 8.25 -21.60 -27.24
CA GLU A 394 6.81 -21.41 -27.03
C GLU A 394 6.43 -21.39 -25.54
N ASN A 395 7.03 -22.24 -24.71
CA ASN A 395 6.79 -22.25 -23.27
C ASN A 395 7.24 -20.94 -22.60
N ILE A 396 8.38 -20.36 -23.02
CA ILE A 396 8.82 -19.06 -22.52
C ILE A 396 7.86 -17.94 -22.91
N ILE A 397 7.35 -17.94 -24.15
CA ILE A 397 6.32 -17.00 -24.58
C ILE A 397 5.10 -17.09 -23.65
N ASP A 398 4.58 -18.31 -23.45
CA ASP A 398 3.41 -18.56 -22.63
C ASP A 398 3.62 -18.16 -21.17
N ARG A 399 4.80 -18.44 -20.60
CA ARG A 399 5.17 -18.06 -19.22
C ARG A 399 5.29 -16.55 -19.07
N LEU A 400 5.99 -15.87 -19.99
CA LEU A 400 6.14 -14.41 -19.98
C LEU A 400 4.78 -13.72 -20.11
N LEU A 401 3.94 -14.20 -21.02
CA LEU A 401 2.59 -13.65 -21.20
C LEU A 401 1.73 -13.88 -19.97
N THR A 402 1.80 -15.07 -19.35
CA THR A 402 1.10 -15.36 -18.09
C THR A 402 1.58 -14.44 -16.95
N ILE A 403 2.89 -14.20 -16.83
CA ILE A 403 3.48 -13.27 -15.85
C ILE A 403 2.98 -11.84 -16.06
N GLY A 404 2.98 -11.36 -17.32
CA GLY A 404 2.46 -10.05 -17.69
C GLY A 404 0.98 -9.91 -17.34
N CYS A 405 0.16 -10.89 -17.75
CA CYS A 405 -1.27 -10.92 -17.43
C CYS A 405 -1.53 -10.94 -15.93
N MET A 406 -0.74 -11.67 -15.14
CA MET A 406 -0.90 -11.71 -13.68
C MET A 406 -0.66 -10.34 -13.05
N ASN A 407 0.35 -9.60 -13.52
CA ASN A 407 0.59 -8.23 -13.05
C ASN A 407 -0.58 -7.30 -13.35
N ILE A 408 -1.12 -7.36 -14.57
CA ILE A 408 -2.28 -6.56 -14.97
C ILE A 408 -3.52 -6.95 -14.16
N LEU A 409 -3.87 -8.24 -14.14
CA LEU A 409 -5.06 -8.73 -13.48
C LEU A 409 -5.03 -8.46 -11.97
N SER A 410 -3.85 -8.52 -11.32
CA SER A 410 -3.75 -8.20 -9.90
C SER A 410 -4.13 -6.75 -9.56
N VAL A 411 -3.88 -5.81 -10.48
CA VAL A 411 -4.29 -4.40 -10.33
C VAL A 411 -5.77 -4.25 -10.69
N PHE A 412 -6.25 -4.97 -11.71
CA PHE A 412 -7.64 -4.85 -12.14
C PHE A 412 -8.61 -5.47 -11.14
N TYR A 413 -8.19 -6.53 -10.45
CA TYR A 413 -8.96 -7.15 -9.38
C TYR A 413 -8.74 -6.50 -8.02
N GLU A 414 -7.89 -5.47 -7.92
CA GLU A 414 -7.79 -4.65 -6.71
C GLU A 414 -9.17 -4.09 -6.36
N ASN A 415 -9.58 -4.25 -5.10
CA ASN A 415 -10.91 -3.88 -4.60
C ASN A 415 -12.09 -4.38 -5.48
N CYS A 416 -11.91 -5.44 -6.27
CA CYS A 416 -12.89 -5.99 -7.20
C CYS A 416 -13.31 -5.08 -8.39
N TYR A 417 -12.46 -4.15 -8.86
CA TYR A 417 -12.84 -3.26 -9.97
C TYR A 417 -13.21 -3.99 -11.26
N PHE A 418 -12.52 -5.09 -11.60
CA PHE A 418 -12.80 -5.82 -12.84
C PHE A 418 -14.16 -6.51 -12.84
N GLN A 419 -14.66 -6.94 -11.67
CA GLN A 419 -16.04 -7.43 -11.53
C GLN A 419 -17.05 -6.34 -11.85
N ILE A 420 -16.78 -5.08 -11.49
CA ILE A 420 -17.66 -3.95 -11.82
C ILE A 420 -17.70 -3.69 -13.32
N PHE A 421 -16.58 -3.86 -14.03
CA PHE A 421 -16.59 -3.84 -15.49
C PHE A 421 -17.52 -4.91 -16.08
N PHE A 422 -17.40 -6.17 -15.63
CA PHE A 422 -18.27 -7.24 -16.14
C PHE A 422 -19.75 -7.02 -15.79
N ASN A 423 -20.05 -6.57 -14.57
CA ASN A 423 -21.41 -6.22 -14.16
C ASN A 423 -21.98 -5.06 -15.00
N ALA A 424 -21.16 -4.07 -15.36
CA ALA A 424 -21.56 -2.97 -16.23
C ALA A 424 -21.86 -3.45 -17.66
N VAL A 425 -21.05 -4.36 -18.20
CA VAL A 425 -21.28 -4.98 -19.51
C VAL A 425 -22.57 -5.81 -19.49
N GLU A 426 -22.79 -6.63 -18.46
CA GLU A 426 -23.99 -7.46 -18.32
C GLU A 426 -25.28 -6.62 -18.20
N LYS A 427 -25.22 -5.50 -17.49
CA LYS A 427 -26.33 -4.55 -17.33
C LYS A 427 -26.47 -3.54 -18.49
N ASN A 428 -25.66 -3.65 -19.55
CA ASN A 428 -25.60 -2.70 -20.67
C ASN A 428 -25.35 -1.23 -20.23
N CYS A 429 -24.62 -1.02 -19.14
CA CYS A 429 -24.21 0.30 -18.67
C CYS A 429 -22.95 0.76 -19.40
N GLU A 430 -23.14 1.36 -20.58
CA GLU A 430 -22.03 1.73 -21.46
C GLU A 430 -21.09 2.77 -20.84
N HIS A 431 -21.62 3.73 -20.06
CA HIS A 431 -20.80 4.78 -19.45
C HIS A 431 -19.80 4.24 -18.43
N LEU A 432 -20.20 3.31 -17.56
CA LEU A 432 -19.31 2.73 -16.55
C LEU A 432 -18.26 1.79 -17.16
N SER A 433 -18.66 0.99 -18.16
CA SER A 433 -17.72 0.11 -18.87
C SER A 433 -16.71 0.90 -19.71
N ARG A 434 -17.11 2.01 -20.34
CA ARG A 434 -16.19 2.95 -21.02
C ARG A 434 -15.27 3.66 -20.02
N LEU A 435 -15.80 4.19 -18.91
CA LEU A 435 -15.00 4.81 -17.86
C LEU A 435 -13.91 3.87 -17.35
N PHE A 436 -14.25 2.60 -17.09
CA PHE A 436 -13.26 1.59 -16.68
C PHE A 436 -12.11 1.48 -17.69
N VAL A 437 -12.43 1.38 -18.98
CA VAL A 437 -11.43 1.17 -20.04
C VAL A 437 -10.57 2.41 -20.27
N GLU A 438 -11.15 3.61 -20.28
CA GLU A 438 -10.39 4.85 -20.48
C GLU A 438 -9.41 5.10 -19.32
N VAL A 439 -9.86 4.96 -18.07
CA VAL A 439 -8.99 5.10 -16.87
C VAL A 439 -7.90 4.03 -16.85
N MET A 440 -8.21 2.81 -17.26
CA MET A 440 -7.24 1.71 -17.38
C MET A 440 -6.17 1.98 -18.44
N GLN A 441 -6.50 2.67 -19.52
CA GLN A 441 -5.54 3.02 -20.58
C GLN A 441 -4.59 4.14 -20.15
N ASP A 442 -5.03 5.04 -19.26
CA ASP A 442 -4.21 6.12 -18.74
C ASP A 442 -3.11 5.62 -17.77
N THR A 443 -1.86 5.74 -18.20
CA THR A 443 -0.66 5.37 -17.41
C THR A 443 -0.42 6.24 -16.19
N SER A 444 -0.92 7.47 -16.19
CA SER A 444 -0.79 8.39 -15.06
C SER A 444 -1.78 8.07 -13.93
N MET A 445 -2.95 7.52 -14.26
CA MET A 445 -3.97 7.15 -13.27
C MET A 445 -3.76 5.74 -12.72
N VAL A 446 -3.67 4.74 -13.60
CA VAL A 446 -3.49 3.33 -13.20
C VAL A 446 -2.06 2.92 -13.48
N THR A 447 -1.26 2.80 -12.42
CA THR A 447 0.12 2.31 -12.52
C THR A 447 0.15 0.80 -12.39
N ILE A 448 0.71 0.09 -13.38
CA ILE A 448 0.93 -1.35 -13.29
C ILE A 448 2.40 -1.60 -12.95
N PRO A 449 2.72 -2.32 -11.86
CA PRO A 449 4.10 -2.56 -11.48
C PRO A 449 4.90 -3.24 -12.58
N CYS A 450 6.12 -2.74 -12.83
CA CYS A 450 7.07 -3.34 -13.76
C CYS A 450 7.37 -4.80 -13.38
N LEU A 451 7.77 -5.60 -14.37
CA LEU A 451 8.08 -7.00 -14.17
C LEU A 451 9.42 -7.16 -13.42
N THR A 452 9.36 -7.62 -12.17
CA THR A 452 10.54 -7.88 -11.33
C THR A 452 10.86 -9.37 -11.27
N ASN A 453 12.14 -9.69 -11.04
CA ASN A 453 12.68 -11.06 -10.89
C ASN A 453 12.23 -12.03 -11.98
N VAL A 454 12.07 -11.54 -13.21
CA VAL A 454 11.50 -12.32 -14.32
C VAL A 454 12.28 -13.61 -14.57
N MET A 455 13.62 -13.55 -14.57
CA MET A 455 14.45 -14.75 -14.82
C MET A 455 14.25 -15.83 -13.76
N GLN A 456 14.22 -15.44 -12.47
CA GLN A 456 13.95 -16.37 -11.37
C GLN A 456 12.54 -16.97 -11.49
N ARG A 457 11.54 -16.15 -11.82
CA ARG A 457 10.14 -16.58 -11.99
C ARG A 457 9.95 -17.48 -13.20
N LEU A 458 10.73 -17.28 -14.27
CA LEU A 458 10.72 -18.15 -15.43
C LEU A 458 11.25 -19.53 -15.08
N VAL A 459 12.25 -19.62 -14.21
CA VAL A 459 12.95 -20.87 -13.85
C VAL A 459 12.29 -21.62 -12.68
N SER A 460 11.51 -20.92 -11.84
CA SER A 460 10.85 -21.51 -10.68
C SER A 460 9.90 -22.66 -11.06
N ILE A 461 9.93 -23.71 -10.24
CA ILE A 461 8.98 -24.84 -10.28
C ILE A 461 7.74 -24.51 -9.44
N GLU A 462 7.91 -23.70 -8.38
CA GLU A 462 6.80 -23.31 -7.52
C GLU A 462 5.82 -22.40 -8.27
N PRO A 463 4.51 -22.60 -8.08
CA PRO A 463 3.50 -21.74 -8.66
C PRO A 463 3.72 -20.31 -8.15
N ASP A 464 3.95 -19.40 -9.09
CA ASP A 464 4.06 -17.97 -8.83
C ASP A 464 2.68 -17.43 -8.45
N LEU A 465 2.38 -17.41 -7.15
CA LEU A 465 1.09 -16.98 -6.60
C LEU A 465 1.15 -15.52 -6.18
N ARG A 466 0.13 -14.73 -6.53
CA ARG A 466 0.04 -13.31 -6.16
C ARG A 466 -1.27 -13.02 -5.42
N ALA A 467 -1.14 -12.51 -4.21
CA ALA A 467 -2.28 -12.01 -3.45
C ALA A 467 -2.88 -10.75 -4.10
N VAL A 468 -4.20 -10.73 -4.20
CA VAL A 468 -4.96 -9.55 -4.66
C VAL A 468 -5.27 -8.67 -3.45
N SER A 469 -4.96 -7.39 -3.55
CA SER A 469 -5.30 -6.40 -2.53
C SER A 469 -6.79 -6.09 -2.57
N ILE A 470 -7.52 -6.41 -1.49
CA ILE A 470 -8.93 -6.06 -1.35
C ILE A 470 -9.10 -5.42 0.03
N GLN A 471 -9.19 -4.10 0.05
CA GLN A 471 -9.50 -3.33 1.25
C GLN A 471 -11.01 -3.18 1.42
N TYR A 472 -11.73 -3.06 0.31
CA TYR A 472 -13.18 -2.99 0.25
C TYR A 472 -13.68 -3.59 -1.07
N GLU A 473 -14.98 -3.85 -1.15
CA GLU A 473 -15.63 -4.29 -2.38
C GLU A 473 -16.15 -3.07 -3.11
N ALA A 474 -15.51 -2.72 -4.22
CA ALA A 474 -15.94 -1.59 -5.03
C ALA A 474 -17.30 -1.87 -5.67
N MET A 475 -18.13 -0.85 -5.73
CA MET A 475 -19.36 -0.78 -6.51
C MET A 475 -19.19 0.09 -7.76
N PHE A 476 -18.16 0.92 -7.79
CA PHE A 476 -17.89 1.87 -8.86
C PHE A 476 -16.49 1.65 -9.47
N PRO A 477 -16.32 1.78 -10.80
CA PRO A 477 -15.02 1.58 -11.45
C PRO A 477 -13.96 2.55 -10.91
N TRP A 478 -12.83 2.01 -10.44
CA TRP A 478 -11.65 2.80 -10.05
C TRP A 478 -11.91 3.90 -9.01
N SER A 479 -12.91 3.73 -8.14
CA SER A 479 -13.37 4.77 -7.20
C SER A 479 -12.26 5.44 -6.40
N HIS A 480 -11.31 4.67 -5.86
CA HIS A 480 -10.17 5.22 -5.10
C HIS A 480 -9.17 5.99 -5.98
N VAL A 481 -8.90 5.50 -7.20
CA VAL A 481 -7.99 6.17 -8.15
C VAL A 481 -8.58 7.52 -8.57
N LEU A 482 -9.88 7.54 -8.86
CA LEU A 482 -10.61 8.74 -9.23
C LEU A 482 -10.69 9.75 -8.06
N HIS A 483 -10.92 9.29 -6.84
CA HIS A 483 -10.90 10.14 -5.64
C HIS A 483 -9.55 10.84 -5.48
N ASN A 484 -8.44 10.10 -5.59
CA ASN A 484 -7.10 10.67 -5.47
C ASN A 484 -6.80 11.69 -6.57
N TRP A 485 -7.23 11.40 -7.80
CA TRP A 485 -7.11 12.36 -8.90
C TRP A 485 -7.91 13.64 -8.61
N CYS A 486 -9.19 13.52 -8.23
CA CYS A 486 -10.06 14.67 -7.93
C CYS A 486 -9.49 15.52 -6.80
N HIS A 487 -9.03 14.87 -5.72
CA HIS A 487 -8.43 15.54 -4.57
C HIS A 487 -7.17 16.32 -4.97
N SER A 488 -6.29 15.73 -5.80
CA SER A 488 -5.08 16.40 -6.28
C SER A 488 -5.38 17.66 -7.12
N LYS A 489 -6.42 17.60 -7.95
CA LYS A 489 -6.86 18.73 -8.79
C LYS A 489 -7.52 19.82 -7.96
N LEU A 490 -8.36 19.47 -6.99
CA LEU A 490 -8.98 20.42 -6.07
C LEU A 490 -7.94 21.16 -5.22
N ALA A 491 -6.91 20.47 -4.71
CA ALA A 491 -5.82 21.12 -3.98
C ALA A 491 -5.08 22.16 -4.85
N GLY A 492 -4.81 21.83 -6.12
CA GLY A 492 -4.22 22.77 -7.08
C GLY A 492 -5.13 23.95 -7.42
N ALA A 493 -6.42 23.68 -7.64
CA ALA A 493 -7.44 24.67 -7.98
C ALA A 493 -7.69 25.68 -6.84
N VAL A 494 -7.76 25.22 -5.60
CA VAL A 494 -7.91 26.09 -4.42
C VAL A 494 -6.70 27.00 -4.26
N THR A 495 -5.50 26.49 -4.51
CA THR A 495 -4.26 27.29 -4.50
C THR A 495 -4.30 28.40 -5.56
N GLN A 496 -4.84 28.11 -6.75
CA GLN A 496 -5.01 29.11 -7.82
C GLN A 496 -6.11 30.15 -7.50
N LEU A 497 -7.24 29.73 -6.92
CA LEU A 497 -8.30 30.65 -6.49
C LEU A 497 -7.82 31.61 -5.40
N LEU A 498 -7.00 31.13 -4.46
CA LEU A 498 -6.36 31.97 -3.45
C LEU A 498 -5.29 32.91 -4.04
N ALA A 499 -4.57 32.47 -5.08
CA ALA A 499 -3.62 33.30 -5.81
C ALA A 499 -4.31 34.41 -6.66
N GLN A 500 -5.45 34.11 -7.26
CA GLN A 500 -6.24 35.13 -7.99
C GLN A 500 -6.87 36.15 -7.04
N LYS A 501 -7.35 35.73 -5.86
CA LYS A 501 -7.91 36.63 -4.83
C LYS A 501 -6.85 37.55 -4.22
N SER A 502 -5.58 37.14 -4.18
CA SER A 502 -4.46 38.00 -3.76
C SER A 502 -3.97 38.95 -4.85
N ASN A 503 -4.06 38.55 -6.14
CA ASN A 503 -3.74 39.44 -7.27
C ASN A 503 -4.81 40.52 -7.51
N LEU A 504 -6.08 40.26 -7.20
CA LEU A 504 -7.18 41.24 -7.28
C LEU A 504 -7.12 42.33 -6.19
N ILE A 505 -6.40 42.10 -5.08
CA ILE A 505 -6.17 43.13 -4.05
C ILE A 505 -5.04 44.11 -4.47
N VAL A 506 -4.31 43.81 -5.56
CA VAL A 506 -3.21 44.65 -6.06
C VAL A 506 -3.62 45.55 -7.25
N HIS A 507 -4.77 45.30 -7.87
CA HIS A 507 -5.29 46.15 -8.95
C HIS A 507 -6.77 46.49 -8.76
N GLU A 508 -7.06 47.35 -7.79
CA GLU A 508 -8.19 48.27 -7.91
C GLU A 508 -7.73 49.48 -8.73
N ASN A 509 -8.17 49.55 -9.98
CA ASN A 509 -8.66 50.78 -10.60
C ASN A 509 -9.38 50.43 -11.92
N GLU A 510 -10.69 50.66 -11.87
CA GLU A 510 -11.66 50.93 -12.95
C GLU A 510 -11.98 49.81 -13.98
N ASP A 511 -13.29 49.70 -14.27
CA ASP A 511 -13.93 49.04 -15.42
C ASP A 511 -14.39 47.57 -15.38
N VAL A 512 -14.86 47.05 -14.23
CA VAL A 512 -15.76 45.89 -14.23
C VAL A 512 -16.94 46.08 -13.26
N LYS A 513 -17.85 46.99 -13.60
CA LYS A 513 -19.16 47.14 -12.95
C LYS A 513 -20.27 47.10 -14.00
N GLU A 514 -20.50 45.94 -14.62
CA GLU A 514 -21.75 45.78 -15.41
C GLU A 514 -22.28 44.34 -15.46
N ASN A 515 -21.44 43.31 -15.40
CA ASN A 515 -21.91 41.92 -15.47
C ASN A 515 -22.30 41.28 -14.12
N GLU A 516 -22.01 41.91 -12.98
CA GLU A 516 -22.38 41.36 -11.65
C GLU A 516 -23.80 41.76 -11.21
N ARG A 517 -24.41 42.80 -11.81
CA ARG A 517 -25.75 43.30 -11.40
C ARG A 517 -26.93 42.48 -11.92
N GLU A 518 -26.74 41.59 -12.89
CA GLU A 518 -27.86 40.78 -13.43
C GLU A 518 -28.13 39.50 -12.61
N ASN A 519 -27.16 39.00 -11.83
CA ASN A 519 -27.35 37.84 -10.95
C ASN A 519 -27.79 38.22 -9.52
N GLU A 520 -27.59 39.46 -9.09
CA GLU A 520 -28.07 39.95 -7.78
C GLU A 520 -29.60 40.08 -7.74
N ASN A 521 -30.24 40.50 -8.85
CA ASN A 521 -31.66 40.81 -8.87
C ASN A 521 -32.63 39.60 -8.87
N LYS A 522 -32.13 38.36 -8.95
CA LYS A 522 -32.98 37.15 -8.95
C LYS A 522 -33.06 36.44 -7.60
N TYR A 523 -32.18 36.75 -6.65
CA TYR A 523 -32.14 36.09 -5.34
C TYR A 523 -32.63 36.96 -4.17
N GLU A 524 -32.98 38.23 -4.41
CA GLU A 524 -33.39 39.17 -3.36
C GLU A 524 -34.91 39.35 -3.17
N TYR A 525 -35.76 38.72 -3.99
CA TYR A 525 -37.20 39.02 -3.98
C TYR A 525 -38.11 38.15 -3.09
N GLU A 526 -37.58 37.24 -2.25
CA GLU A 526 -38.44 36.39 -1.40
C GLU A 526 -38.17 36.40 0.12
N ASN A 527 -37.27 37.24 0.64
CA ASN A 527 -37.03 37.30 2.09
C ASN A 527 -37.04 38.74 2.63
N GLN A 528 -38.21 39.37 2.67
CA GLN A 528 -38.43 40.53 3.52
C GLN A 528 -39.78 40.45 4.22
N HIS A 529 -39.79 39.90 5.44
CA HIS A 529 -40.53 40.48 6.57
C HIS A 529 -40.06 39.83 7.89
N GLY A 530 -39.35 40.60 8.71
CA GLY A 530 -38.93 40.23 10.06
C GLY A 530 -37.74 41.04 10.56
N ASN A 531 -38.03 42.10 11.34
CA ASN A 531 -37.11 43.06 11.96
C ASN A 531 -35.92 42.47 12.75
N GLY A 532 -34.82 43.23 12.78
CA GLY A 532 -33.95 43.38 13.96
C GLY A 532 -32.50 42.94 13.80
N ASN A 533 -31.59 43.93 13.80
CA ASN A 533 -30.13 43.81 13.75
C ASN A 533 -29.54 42.81 14.75
N ASP A 534 -28.71 41.89 14.24
CA ASP A 534 -27.56 41.19 14.87
C ASP A 534 -27.04 40.01 13.99
N ASN A 535 -27.75 39.66 12.89
CA ASN A 535 -27.50 38.45 12.07
C ASN A 535 -26.61 38.61 10.81
N GLU A 536 -25.96 39.76 10.55
CA GLU A 536 -25.19 39.95 9.30
C GLU A 536 -23.94 39.05 9.19
N ASN A 537 -23.31 38.72 10.32
CA ASN A 537 -22.03 38.00 10.31
C ASN A 537 -22.19 36.47 10.11
N GLY A 538 -23.27 35.87 10.64
CA GLY A 538 -23.59 34.44 10.49
C GLY A 538 -24.03 34.08 9.06
N ASN A 539 -24.90 34.90 8.48
CA ASN A 539 -25.32 34.75 7.08
C ASN A 539 -24.13 34.84 6.10
N LYS A 540 -23.16 35.72 6.37
CA LYS A 540 -21.96 35.92 5.54
C LYS A 540 -21.03 34.69 5.52
N ILE A 541 -20.85 34.01 6.66
CA ILE A 541 -19.99 32.81 6.75
C ILE A 541 -20.65 31.60 6.07
N ARG A 542 -21.96 31.41 6.26
CA ARG A 542 -22.75 30.37 5.58
C ARG A 542 -22.69 30.53 4.05
N LEU A 543 -22.85 31.76 3.57
CA LEU A 543 -22.73 32.10 2.14
C LEU A 543 -21.33 31.80 1.59
N GLU A 544 -20.26 32.06 2.34
CA GLU A 544 -18.89 31.84 1.87
C GLU A 544 -18.52 30.35 1.76
N SER A 545 -18.90 29.51 2.73
CA SER A 545 -18.65 28.06 2.68
C SER A 545 -19.45 27.36 1.58
N HIS A 546 -20.74 27.72 1.43
CA HIS A 546 -21.57 27.22 0.34
C HIS A 546 -21.03 27.65 -1.03
N ARG A 547 -20.62 28.92 -1.16
CA ARG A 547 -20.05 29.47 -2.39
C ARG A 547 -18.77 28.75 -2.79
N LYS A 548 -17.85 28.46 -1.85
CA LYS A 548 -16.61 27.73 -2.12
C LYS A 548 -16.87 26.33 -2.67
N VAL A 549 -17.79 25.57 -2.07
CA VAL A 549 -18.15 24.22 -2.53
C VAL A 549 -18.77 24.24 -3.93
N LEU A 550 -19.69 25.19 -4.20
CA LEU A 550 -20.31 25.33 -5.52
C LEU A 550 -19.29 25.73 -6.60
N GLN A 551 -18.42 26.70 -6.29
CA GLN A 551 -17.38 27.16 -7.21
C GLN A 551 -16.36 26.05 -7.53
N SER A 552 -15.90 25.31 -6.52
CA SER A 552 -14.95 24.21 -6.75
C SER A 552 -15.58 23.06 -7.53
N SER A 553 -16.87 22.77 -7.28
CA SER A 553 -17.61 21.74 -8.00
C SER A 553 -17.72 22.08 -9.49
N ASN A 554 -18.07 23.32 -9.80
CA ASN A 554 -18.14 23.78 -11.20
C ASN A 554 -16.77 23.73 -11.88
N LEU A 555 -15.71 24.16 -11.20
CA LEU A 555 -14.35 24.11 -11.73
C LEU A 555 -13.90 22.67 -11.98
N LEU A 556 -14.19 21.76 -11.05
CA LEU A 556 -13.86 20.35 -11.19
C LEU A 556 -14.65 19.69 -12.34
N LYS A 557 -15.92 20.05 -12.54
CA LYS A 557 -16.71 19.58 -13.70
C LYS A 557 -16.04 19.98 -15.03
N VAL A 558 -15.61 21.23 -15.15
CA VAL A 558 -14.89 21.73 -16.34
C VAL A 558 -13.57 20.98 -16.56
N MET A 559 -12.82 20.71 -15.50
CA MET A 559 -11.59 19.91 -15.58
C MET A 559 -11.86 18.48 -16.05
N MET A 560 -12.94 17.85 -15.57
CA MET A 560 -13.36 16.52 -15.99
C MET A 560 -13.77 16.47 -17.47
N ASP A 561 -14.41 17.51 -18.00
CA ASP A 561 -14.79 17.60 -19.42
C ASP A 561 -13.60 17.81 -20.37
N GLY A 562 -12.53 18.45 -19.88
CA GLY A 562 -11.30 18.67 -20.66
C GLY A 562 -10.45 17.41 -20.88
N GLU A 563 -10.55 16.42 -19.99
CA GLU A 563 -9.82 15.15 -20.10
C GLU A 563 -10.72 14.04 -20.67
N ASN A 564 -10.34 13.48 -21.83
CA ASN A 564 -11.19 12.55 -22.61
C ASN A 564 -11.73 11.34 -21.83
N ALA A 565 -10.99 10.84 -20.83
CA ALA A 565 -11.38 9.71 -20.00
C ALA A 565 -12.41 10.07 -18.91
N LEU A 566 -12.41 11.32 -18.43
CA LEU A 566 -13.13 11.73 -17.22
C LEU A 566 -14.46 12.42 -17.50
N LYS A 567 -14.75 12.80 -18.75
CA LYS A 567 -16.07 13.27 -19.17
C LYS A 567 -17.22 12.32 -18.78
N TYR A 568 -16.94 11.02 -18.68
CA TYR A 568 -17.92 10.02 -18.26
C TYR A 568 -18.35 10.17 -16.79
N LEU A 569 -17.54 10.82 -15.95
CA LEU A 569 -17.91 11.13 -14.56
C LEU A 569 -19.05 12.15 -14.48
N ASN A 570 -19.10 13.10 -15.42
CA ASN A 570 -20.19 14.08 -15.52
C ASN A 570 -21.50 13.46 -16.05
N MET A 571 -21.43 12.26 -16.64
CA MET A 571 -22.61 11.50 -17.08
C MET A 571 -23.18 10.57 -15.99
N CYS A 572 -22.58 10.55 -14.79
CA CYS A 572 -23.04 9.70 -13.69
C CYS A 572 -24.34 10.25 -13.07
N ASN A 573 -25.35 9.39 -12.95
CA ASN A 573 -26.59 9.71 -12.25
C ASN A 573 -26.42 9.62 -10.71
N ALA A 574 -27.48 9.94 -9.97
CA ALA A 574 -27.50 9.88 -8.52
C ALA A 574 -27.10 8.50 -7.95
N GLU A 575 -27.51 7.41 -8.58
CA GLU A 575 -27.19 6.06 -8.12
C GLU A 575 -25.70 5.74 -8.30
N HIS A 576 -25.10 6.13 -9.43
CA HIS A 576 -23.67 6.03 -9.66
C HIS A 576 -22.88 6.87 -8.65
N CYS A 577 -23.33 8.08 -8.35
CA CYS A 577 -22.74 8.96 -7.34
C CYS A 577 -22.81 8.33 -5.93
N ARG A 578 -23.91 7.64 -5.61
CA ARG A 578 -24.08 6.89 -4.36
C ARG A 578 -23.07 5.74 -4.26
N MET A 579 -22.97 4.92 -5.30
CA MET A 579 -21.99 3.81 -5.37
C MET A 579 -20.55 4.32 -5.21
N TYR A 580 -20.19 5.38 -5.94
CA TYR A 580 -18.88 6.02 -5.87
C TYR A 580 -18.55 6.49 -4.44
N PHE A 581 -19.48 7.16 -3.77
CA PHE A 581 -19.23 7.68 -2.44
C PHE A 581 -19.19 6.60 -1.36
N VAL A 582 -20.03 5.56 -1.47
CA VAL A 582 -19.98 4.40 -0.57
C VAL A 582 -18.60 3.76 -0.62
N ASP A 583 -18.04 3.58 -1.82
CA ASP A 583 -16.67 3.06 -2.00
C ASP A 583 -15.63 3.94 -1.30
N ILE A 584 -15.70 5.28 -1.45
CA ILE A 584 -14.75 6.20 -0.80
C ILE A 584 -14.83 6.11 0.71
N ILE A 585 -16.03 6.09 1.29
CA ILE A 585 -16.21 6.01 2.74
C ILE A 585 -15.74 4.66 3.27
N ALA A 586 -16.05 3.57 2.55
CA ALA A 586 -15.57 2.23 2.89
C ALA A 586 -14.03 2.17 2.87
N ALA A 587 -13.40 2.72 1.82
CA ALA A 587 -11.95 2.78 1.67
C ALA A 587 -11.29 3.63 2.77
N LYS A 588 -11.75 4.87 2.95
CA LYS A 588 -11.13 5.85 3.84
C LYS A 588 -11.29 5.49 5.32
N TYR A 589 -12.43 4.89 5.69
CA TYR A 589 -12.75 4.65 7.09
C TYR A 589 -12.85 3.17 7.48
N ASN A 590 -12.59 2.22 6.57
CA ASN A 590 -12.76 0.78 6.82
C ASN A 590 -14.13 0.47 7.44
N LEU A 591 -15.18 0.99 6.81
CA LEU A 591 -16.56 0.90 7.29
C LEU A 591 -17.29 -0.21 6.52
N LYS A 592 -18.08 -1.03 7.22
CA LYS A 592 -18.94 -2.03 6.57
C LYS A 592 -19.96 -1.33 5.65
N GLN A 593 -20.33 -2.00 4.57
CA GLN A 593 -21.16 -1.44 3.50
C GLN A 593 -22.47 -0.79 4.00
N HIS A 594 -23.23 -1.45 4.87
CA HIS A 594 -24.52 -0.92 5.37
C HIS A 594 -24.36 0.38 6.18
N LYS A 595 -23.24 0.57 6.87
CA LYS A 595 -22.91 1.81 7.57
C LYS A 595 -22.39 2.88 6.60
N ALA A 596 -21.62 2.50 5.58
CA ALA A 596 -21.20 3.41 4.52
C ALA A 596 -22.41 3.96 3.74
N GLU A 597 -23.44 3.14 3.51
CA GLU A 597 -24.70 3.58 2.90
C GLU A 597 -25.43 4.66 3.73
N ILE A 598 -25.40 4.58 5.06
CA ILE A 598 -25.96 5.64 5.92
C ILE A 598 -25.21 6.96 5.71
N VAL A 599 -23.88 6.90 5.68
CA VAL A 599 -23.04 8.08 5.43
C VAL A 599 -23.29 8.65 4.03
N ALA A 600 -23.55 7.80 3.04
CA ALA A 600 -23.94 8.24 1.71
C ALA A 600 -25.26 9.01 1.72
N LYS A 601 -26.27 8.56 2.45
CA LYS A 601 -27.52 9.32 2.58
C LYS A 601 -27.32 10.68 3.27
N VAL A 602 -26.38 10.78 4.21
CA VAL A 602 -25.97 12.06 4.83
C VAL A 602 -25.34 13.00 3.80
N MET A 603 -24.44 12.49 2.94
CA MET A 603 -23.87 13.27 1.83
C MET A 603 -24.96 13.79 0.88
N PHE A 604 -25.92 12.95 0.51
CA PHE A 604 -27.02 13.35 -0.38
C PHE A 604 -27.96 14.37 0.28
N ALA A 605 -28.18 14.28 1.60
CA ALA A 605 -28.91 15.31 2.34
C ALA A 605 -28.16 16.66 2.32
N MET A 606 -26.83 16.66 2.40
CA MET A 606 -26.03 17.88 2.27
C MET A 606 -26.11 18.48 0.85
N ILE A 607 -26.01 17.65 -0.18
CA ILE A 607 -26.15 18.07 -1.58
C ILE A 607 -27.51 18.73 -1.82
N TYR A 608 -28.57 18.14 -1.26
CA TYR A 608 -29.91 18.69 -1.32
C TYR A 608 -30.01 20.07 -0.67
N ILE A 609 -29.46 20.23 0.54
CA ILE A 609 -29.44 21.53 1.25
C ILE A 609 -28.69 22.61 0.44
N LEU A 610 -27.69 22.21 -0.35
CA LEU A 610 -26.96 23.11 -1.25
C LEU A 610 -27.72 23.44 -2.55
N ASN A 611 -28.95 22.94 -2.73
CA ASN A 611 -29.78 23.10 -3.94
C ASN A 611 -29.03 22.73 -5.23
N SER A 612 -28.21 21.69 -5.19
CA SER A 612 -27.43 21.21 -6.34
C SER A 612 -27.79 19.79 -6.73
N GLU A 613 -27.59 19.45 -8.00
CA GLU A 613 -27.66 18.07 -8.46
C GLU A 613 -26.49 17.24 -7.94
N ALA A 614 -26.78 15.98 -7.58
CA ALA A 614 -25.77 15.02 -7.18
C ALA A 614 -24.84 14.68 -8.35
N SER A 615 -23.57 15.00 -8.20
CA SER A 615 -22.51 14.71 -9.16
C SER A 615 -21.22 14.35 -8.42
N ILE A 616 -20.32 13.62 -9.09
CA ILE A 616 -19.02 13.24 -8.50
C ILE A 616 -18.23 14.49 -8.10
N ALA A 617 -18.25 15.54 -8.92
CA ALA A 617 -17.58 16.80 -8.60
C ALA A 617 -18.13 17.49 -7.35
N MET A 618 -19.46 17.41 -7.12
CA MET A 618 -20.09 17.94 -5.92
C MET A 618 -19.70 17.15 -4.67
N ILE A 619 -19.71 15.81 -4.77
CA ILE A 619 -19.27 14.92 -3.70
C ILE A 619 -17.82 15.21 -3.29
N GLU A 620 -16.92 15.33 -4.25
CA GLU A 620 -15.49 15.60 -4.01
C GLU A 620 -15.26 17.00 -3.41
N SER A 621 -16.02 17.99 -3.88
CA SER A 621 -15.97 19.35 -3.33
C SER A 621 -16.41 19.39 -1.86
N ILE A 622 -17.51 18.70 -1.54
CA ILE A 622 -17.98 18.58 -0.16
C ILE A 622 -16.94 17.82 0.69
N LEU A 623 -16.39 16.71 0.20
CA LEU A 623 -15.35 15.95 0.90
C LEU A 623 -14.07 16.76 1.16
N HIS A 624 -13.71 17.64 0.24
CA HIS A 624 -12.53 18.49 0.35
C HIS A 624 -12.69 19.59 1.40
N PHE A 625 -13.84 20.28 1.43
CA PHE A 625 -14.08 21.39 2.35
C PHE A 625 -14.62 20.96 3.72
N LEU A 626 -15.30 19.81 3.81
CA LEU A 626 -15.95 19.32 5.03
C LEU A 626 -15.46 17.93 5.49
N PRO A 627 -14.15 17.62 5.45
CA PRO A 627 -13.66 16.28 5.79
C PRO A 627 -13.94 15.92 7.26
N ASP A 628 -13.87 16.89 8.15
CA ASP A 628 -14.00 16.69 9.60
C ASP A 628 -15.40 16.27 10.03
N ILE A 629 -16.43 16.70 9.29
CA ILE A 629 -17.82 16.33 9.58
C ILE A 629 -18.06 14.86 9.23
N PHE A 630 -17.57 14.39 8.09
CA PHE A 630 -17.66 12.97 7.75
C PHE A 630 -16.82 12.11 8.70
N ALA A 631 -15.62 12.55 9.07
CA ALA A 631 -14.80 11.85 10.06
C ALA A 631 -15.52 11.76 11.42
N THR A 632 -16.14 12.85 11.86
CA THR A 632 -16.94 12.94 13.09
C THR A 632 -18.15 12.02 13.04
N TYR A 633 -18.95 12.09 11.97
CA TYR A 633 -20.15 11.28 11.81
C TYR A 633 -19.81 9.79 11.76
N VAL A 634 -18.76 9.42 11.03
CA VAL A 634 -18.26 8.04 10.98
C VAL A 634 -17.74 7.57 12.33
N LYS A 635 -17.04 8.44 13.08
CA LYS A 635 -16.56 8.13 14.43
C LYS A 635 -17.74 7.80 15.36
N LEU A 636 -18.81 8.60 15.33
CA LEU A 636 -20.05 8.31 16.07
C LEU A 636 -20.70 7.00 15.61
N LEU A 637 -20.83 6.79 14.29
CA LEU A 637 -21.48 5.60 13.73
C LEU A 637 -20.71 4.30 14.01
N LYS A 638 -19.38 4.37 14.13
CA LYS A 638 -18.53 3.23 14.51
C LYS A 638 -18.77 2.78 15.95
N LEU A 639 -19.11 3.70 16.85
CA LEU A 639 -19.45 3.39 18.24
C LEU A 639 -20.80 2.68 18.36
N CYS A 640 -21.70 2.81 17.38
CA CYS A 640 -22.95 2.07 17.33
C CYS A 640 -22.70 0.60 16.90
N GLN A 641 -23.27 -0.38 17.60
CA GLN A 641 -23.19 -1.78 17.19
C GLN A 641 -23.95 -2.03 15.87
N ASP A 642 -23.43 -2.93 15.02
CA ASP A 642 -23.98 -3.20 13.70
C ASP A 642 -25.44 -3.72 13.73
N GLY A 643 -25.82 -4.43 14.79
CA GLY A 643 -27.18 -4.95 15.01
C GLY A 643 -28.06 -4.06 15.89
N SER A 644 -27.62 -2.84 16.21
CA SER A 644 -28.43 -1.91 17.02
C SER A 644 -29.64 -1.40 16.23
N GLY A 645 -30.78 -1.23 16.91
CA GLY A 645 -31.97 -0.62 16.32
C GLY A 645 -31.71 0.77 15.72
N ILE A 646 -30.69 1.49 16.20
CA ILE A 646 -30.30 2.82 15.73
C ILE A 646 -29.81 2.83 14.29
N VAL A 647 -29.04 1.83 13.86
CA VAL A 647 -28.55 1.76 12.46
C VAL A 647 -29.75 1.60 11.51
N LEU A 648 -30.72 0.76 11.87
CA LEU A 648 -31.96 0.58 11.11
C LEU A 648 -32.86 1.84 11.15
N GLU A 649 -32.96 2.49 12.31
CA GLU A 649 -33.73 3.72 12.49
C GLU A 649 -33.12 4.89 11.69
N LEU A 650 -31.79 5.03 11.68
CA LEU A 650 -31.08 5.98 10.83
C LEU A 650 -31.34 5.70 9.35
N HIS A 651 -31.31 4.43 8.96
CA HIS A 651 -31.56 4.04 7.59
C HIS A 651 -32.98 4.41 7.13
N THR A 652 -33.99 4.20 8.00
CA THR A 652 -35.39 4.55 7.77
C THR A 652 -35.61 6.07 7.77
N LEU A 653 -35.05 6.78 8.75
CA LEU A 653 -35.16 8.23 8.87
C LEU A 653 -34.62 8.95 7.65
N LEU A 654 -33.47 8.50 7.13
CA LEU A 654 -32.84 9.08 5.95
C LEU A 654 -33.54 8.70 4.63
N ASN A 655 -34.54 7.81 4.66
CA ASN A 655 -35.38 7.47 3.50
C ASN A 655 -36.71 8.27 3.44
N ASN A 656 -37.11 8.96 4.51
CA ASN A 656 -38.42 9.64 4.59
C ASN A 656 -38.47 10.96 3.80
N GLU A 657 -39.61 11.30 3.18
CA GLU A 657 -39.80 12.39 2.20
C GLU A 657 -39.52 13.85 2.65
N ASN A 658 -39.29 14.14 3.94
CA ASN A 658 -39.07 15.52 4.40
C ASN A 658 -37.59 15.93 4.35
N GLU A 659 -37.14 16.45 3.20
CA GLU A 659 -35.74 16.49 2.79
C GLU A 659 -34.86 17.52 3.53
N SER A 660 -35.41 18.64 4.00
CA SER A 660 -34.64 19.74 4.60
C SER A 660 -34.14 19.47 6.03
N THR A 661 -34.78 18.56 6.78
CA THR A 661 -34.45 18.27 8.19
C THR A 661 -33.76 16.92 8.40
N ARG A 662 -33.52 16.15 7.33
CA ARG A 662 -32.92 14.79 7.40
C ARG A 662 -31.57 14.78 8.12
N LEU A 663 -30.71 15.73 7.79
CA LEU A 663 -29.36 15.81 8.33
C LEU A 663 -29.36 16.20 9.82
N SER A 664 -30.14 17.21 10.20
CA SER A 664 -30.30 17.58 11.61
C SER A 664 -30.91 16.42 12.40
N SER A 665 -31.93 15.76 11.85
CA SER A 665 -32.61 14.64 12.49
C SER A 665 -31.71 13.41 12.67
N SER A 666 -30.79 13.12 11.74
CA SER A 666 -29.84 12.01 11.86
C SER A 666 -28.77 12.28 12.92
N ILE A 667 -28.22 13.51 12.96
CA ILE A 667 -27.28 13.94 14.01
C ILE A 667 -27.98 13.85 15.38
N ARG A 668 -29.21 14.34 15.47
CA ARG A 668 -30.04 14.28 16.67
C ARG A 668 -30.31 12.84 17.11
N LEU A 669 -30.59 11.93 16.19
CA LEU A 669 -30.81 10.53 16.53
C LEU A 669 -29.54 9.87 17.07
N LEU A 670 -28.37 10.16 16.50
CA LEU A 670 -27.08 9.71 17.02
C LEU A 670 -26.81 10.27 18.43
N LEU A 671 -27.01 11.57 18.65
CA LEU A 671 -26.83 12.18 19.97
C LEU A 671 -27.81 11.60 20.99
N LYS A 672 -29.08 11.41 20.61
CA LYS A 672 -30.11 10.76 21.43
C LYS A 672 -29.72 9.33 21.81
N HIS A 673 -29.07 8.58 20.92
CA HIS A 673 -28.56 7.25 21.25
C HIS A 673 -27.61 7.31 22.45
N PHE A 674 -26.62 8.21 22.44
CA PHE A 674 -25.67 8.36 23.54
C PHE A 674 -26.29 8.95 24.82
N ILE A 675 -27.36 9.73 24.70
CA ILE A 675 -28.19 10.14 25.86
C ILE A 675 -28.88 8.91 26.48
N SER A 676 -29.44 8.04 25.65
CA SER A 676 -30.20 6.86 26.09
C SER A 676 -29.33 5.69 26.58
N PHE A 677 -28.06 5.62 26.14
CA PHE A 677 -27.14 4.52 26.35
C PHE A 677 -26.86 4.18 27.83
N SER A 678 -27.09 5.13 28.75
CA SER A 678 -26.97 4.91 30.21
C SER A 678 -28.29 4.52 30.89
N SER A 679 -29.44 4.93 30.34
CA SER A 679 -30.75 4.67 30.93
C SER A 679 -31.23 3.22 30.76
N GLY A 680 -30.58 2.48 29.86
CA GLY A 680 -30.98 1.14 29.42
C GLY A 680 -29.85 0.13 29.42
N LEU A 681 -29.07 0.01 30.50
CA LEU A 681 -28.47 -1.28 30.85
C LEU A 681 -29.67 -2.18 31.22
N PRO A 682 -30.11 -3.11 30.36
CA PRO A 682 -31.31 -3.86 30.64
C PRO A 682 -31.03 -4.75 31.85
N LEU A 683 -31.95 -4.78 32.80
CA LEU A 683 -32.08 -5.85 33.79
C LEU A 683 -31.93 -7.26 33.17
N HIS A 684 -32.13 -7.40 31.85
CA HIS A 684 -32.01 -8.65 31.11
C HIS A 684 -30.61 -9.29 31.16
N PHE A 685 -29.53 -8.52 31.19
CA PHE A 685 -28.17 -9.08 31.32
C PHE A 685 -27.85 -9.50 32.77
N LEU A 686 -28.45 -8.82 33.75
CA LEU A 686 -28.31 -9.15 35.17
C LEU A 686 -29.15 -10.38 35.55
N PHE A 687 -30.39 -10.53 35.05
CA PHE A 687 -31.31 -11.55 35.53
C PHE A 687 -30.99 -12.98 35.05
N LEU A 688 -30.34 -13.14 33.90
CA LEU A 688 -29.99 -14.47 33.37
C LEU A 688 -28.71 -15.07 33.99
N PHE A 689 -27.95 -14.31 34.79
CA PHE A 689 -26.67 -14.74 35.35
C PHE A 689 -26.61 -14.75 36.89
N PHE A 690 -27.75 -14.64 37.58
CA PHE A 690 -27.80 -14.63 39.05
C PHE A 690 -27.70 -16.01 39.73
N SER A 691 -27.28 -17.06 39.02
CA SER A 691 -26.91 -18.34 39.64
C SER A 691 -25.39 -18.56 39.59
N ASN A 692 -24.72 -18.10 40.66
CA ASN A 692 -23.39 -18.52 41.12
C ASN A 692 -22.15 -18.16 40.27
N LEU A 693 -21.62 -16.92 40.36
CA LEU A 693 -20.15 -16.67 40.36
C LEU A 693 -19.81 -15.18 40.65
N THR A 694 -19.63 -14.78 41.91
CA THR A 694 -19.43 -13.36 42.29
C THR A 694 -18.03 -12.79 42.00
N PHE A 695 -17.02 -13.61 41.66
CA PHE A 695 -15.64 -13.13 41.51
C PHE A 695 -15.19 -12.89 40.06
N PHE A 696 -15.69 -13.66 39.08
CA PHE A 696 -15.31 -13.52 37.67
C PHE A 696 -16.07 -12.38 36.94
N LEU A 697 -17.24 -12.00 37.45
CA LEU A 697 -18.07 -10.92 36.90
C LEU A 697 -17.48 -9.51 37.14
N CYS A 698 -16.68 -9.31 38.20
CA CYS A 698 -16.09 -8.01 38.49
C CYS A 698 -15.08 -7.58 37.41
N ALA A 699 -14.32 -8.53 36.83
CA ALA A 699 -13.34 -8.27 35.77
C ALA A 699 -14.00 -8.06 34.38
N LEU A 700 -15.08 -8.79 34.07
CA LEU A 700 -15.87 -8.57 32.84
C LEU A 700 -16.56 -7.19 32.85
N LEU A 701 -17.10 -6.78 34.00
CA LEU A 701 -17.69 -5.45 34.19
C LEU A 701 -16.64 -4.31 34.20
N GLU A 702 -15.36 -4.58 34.47
CA GLU A 702 -14.30 -3.56 34.36
C GLU A 702 -14.02 -3.20 32.91
N ASN A 703 -13.95 -4.21 32.04
CA ASN A 703 -13.72 -4.02 30.62
C ASN A 703 -14.89 -3.28 29.95
N GLU A 704 -16.14 -3.63 30.30
CA GLU A 704 -17.32 -2.97 29.73
C GLU A 704 -17.47 -1.50 30.15
N TRP A 705 -17.24 -1.16 31.43
CA TRP A 705 -17.31 0.25 31.86
C TRP A 705 -16.16 1.10 31.30
N SER A 706 -14.96 0.53 31.18
CA SER A 706 -13.85 1.19 30.51
C SER A 706 -14.15 1.45 29.03
N ASP A 707 -14.83 0.52 28.35
CA ASP A 707 -15.26 0.68 26.96
C ASP A 707 -16.37 1.74 26.80
N ILE A 708 -17.29 1.84 27.77
CA ILE A 708 -18.32 2.89 27.83
C ILE A 708 -17.67 4.26 28.00
N ILE A 709 -16.75 4.41 28.97
CA ILE A 709 -16.03 5.68 29.21
C ILE A 709 -15.25 6.08 27.97
N ARG A 710 -14.50 5.16 27.35
CA ARG A 710 -13.75 5.42 26.11
C ARG A 710 -14.68 5.84 24.95
N SER A 711 -15.87 5.25 24.85
CA SER A 711 -16.87 5.63 23.86
C SER A 711 -17.43 7.03 24.13
N LEU A 712 -17.70 7.37 25.39
CA LEU A 712 -18.18 8.69 25.80
C LEU A 712 -17.12 9.79 25.64
N GLU A 713 -15.85 9.52 25.95
CA GLU A 713 -14.73 10.43 25.66
C GLU A 713 -14.57 10.66 24.15
N ALA A 714 -14.75 9.61 23.34
CA ALA A 714 -14.76 9.73 21.89
C ALA A 714 -15.91 10.63 21.40
N VAL A 715 -17.09 10.59 22.04
CA VAL A 715 -18.21 11.50 21.78
C VAL A 715 -17.90 12.93 22.26
N GLU A 716 -17.34 13.09 23.46
CA GLU A 716 -16.94 14.39 24.03
C GLU A 716 -16.04 15.16 23.06
N SER A 717 -15.04 14.47 22.49
CA SER A 717 -14.07 15.05 21.56
C SER A 717 -14.66 15.55 20.24
N VAL A 718 -15.85 15.09 19.83
CA VAL A 718 -16.46 15.50 18.55
C VAL A 718 -17.55 16.57 18.68
N ILE A 719 -18.02 16.84 19.91
CA ILE A 719 -19.08 17.82 20.16
C ILE A 719 -18.74 19.22 19.65
N PRO A 720 -17.52 19.76 19.84
CA PRO A 720 -17.16 21.06 19.29
C PRO A 720 -17.31 21.12 17.76
N THR A 721 -16.90 20.07 17.05
CA THR A 721 -17.04 19.97 15.59
C THR A 721 -18.51 19.92 15.17
N ILE A 722 -19.37 19.23 15.92
CA ILE A 722 -20.81 19.16 15.65
C ILE A 722 -21.47 20.53 15.88
N ILE A 723 -21.13 21.22 16.96
CA ILE A 723 -21.66 22.56 17.27
C ILE A 723 -21.22 23.56 16.21
N GLN A 724 -19.93 23.59 15.87
CA GLN A 724 -19.40 24.48 14.84
C GLN A 724 -20.07 24.22 13.48
N PHE A 725 -20.18 22.95 13.09
CA PHE A 725 -20.91 22.59 11.87
C PHE A 725 -22.37 23.04 11.91
N ALA A 726 -23.07 22.80 13.02
CA ALA A 726 -24.47 23.17 13.13
C ALA A 726 -24.64 24.70 13.05
N LYS A 727 -23.73 25.47 13.66
CA LYS A 727 -23.69 26.94 13.61
C LYS A 727 -23.45 27.42 12.17
N ASP A 728 -22.48 26.85 11.46
CA ASP A 728 -22.13 27.25 10.10
C ASP A 728 -23.21 26.89 9.06
N TRP A 729 -23.91 25.76 9.26
CA TRP A 729 -24.82 25.18 8.26
C TRP A 729 -26.29 25.57 8.46
N TYR A 730 -26.73 25.67 9.71
CA TYR A 730 -28.10 25.98 10.07
C TYR A 730 -28.28 27.41 10.59
N ASP A 731 -27.20 28.11 10.95
CA ASP A 731 -27.25 29.40 11.65
C ASP A 731 -28.10 29.32 12.94
N ASN A 732 -28.51 30.43 13.55
CA ASN A 732 -29.31 30.46 14.78
C ASN A 732 -30.78 30.02 14.62
N CYS A 733 -31.08 29.04 13.75
CA CYS A 733 -32.44 28.54 13.52
C CYS A 733 -32.88 27.47 14.54
N LYS A 734 -34.08 26.92 14.38
CA LYS A 734 -34.65 25.91 15.29
C LYS A 734 -33.80 24.62 15.33
N GLU A 735 -33.21 24.24 14.21
CA GLU A 735 -32.39 23.04 14.05
C GLU A 735 -31.07 23.13 14.81
N TYR A 736 -30.38 24.28 14.75
CA TYR A 736 -29.16 24.53 15.54
C TYR A 736 -29.46 24.46 17.04
N ASN A 737 -30.50 25.16 17.49
CA ASN A 737 -30.90 25.15 18.90
C ASN A 737 -31.24 23.73 19.40
N ALA A 738 -31.88 22.91 18.56
CA ALA A 738 -32.19 21.52 18.89
C ALA A 738 -30.93 20.62 18.97
N ILE A 739 -29.94 20.80 18.09
CA ILE A 739 -28.66 20.08 18.16
C ILE A 739 -27.87 20.53 19.39
N LEU A 740 -27.79 21.84 19.63
CA LEU A 740 -27.09 22.41 20.78
C LEU A 740 -27.67 21.90 22.11
N ALA A 741 -29.00 21.85 22.22
CA ALA A 741 -29.68 21.25 23.38
C ALA A 741 -29.27 19.79 23.61
N MET A 742 -29.18 18.97 22.55
CA MET A 742 -28.71 17.59 22.68
C MET A 742 -27.23 17.50 23.04
N CYS A 743 -26.37 18.36 22.49
CA CYS A 743 -24.96 18.41 22.87
C CYS A 743 -24.80 18.72 24.37
N ARG A 744 -25.59 19.66 24.92
CA ARG A 744 -25.64 19.96 26.36
C ARG A 744 -26.06 18.73 27.17
N GLN A 745 -27.10 18.02 26.74
CA GLN A 745 -27.58 16.80 27.40
C GLN A 745 -26.55 15.66 27.37
N VAL A 746 -25.92 15.41 26.22
CA VAL A 746 -24.84 14.41 26.08
C VAL A 746 -23.68 14.75 27.00
N GLN A 747 -23.33 16.03 27.14
CA GLN A 747 -22.23 16.47 28.00
C GLN A 747 -22.53 16.29 29.48
N MET A 748 -23.75 16.60 29.91
CA MET A 748 -24.19 16.24 31.26
C MET A 748 -24.15 14.73 31.50
N GLN A 749 -24.47 13.93 30.48
CA GLN A 749 -24.39 12.48 30.55
C GLN A 749 -22.95 11.97 30.66
N ILE A 750 -22.00 12.57 29.93
CA ILE A 750 -20.55 12.28 30.02
C ILE A 750 -20.01 12.63 31.40
N LEU A 751 -20.33 13.84 31.90
CA LEU A 751 -19.91 14.28 33.24
C LEU A 751 -20.49 13.38 34.33
N GLY A 752 -21.74 12.93 34.17
CA GLY A 752 -22.38 11.92 35.00
C GLY A 752 -21.57 10.61 35.04
N ALA A 753 -21.27 10.04 33.87
CA ALA A 753 -20.49 8.80 33.78
C ALA A 753 -19.08 8.92 34.38
N LYS A 754 -18.38 10.03 34.09
CA LYS A 754 -17.00 10.30 34.52
C LYS A 754 -16.86 10.43 36.03
N HIS A 755 -17.76 11.16 36.68
CA HIS A 755 -17.62 11.49 38.11
C HIS A 755 -18.37 10.54 39.03
N PHE A 756 -19.53 10.03 38.60
CA PHE A 756 -20.43 9.26 39.47
C PHE A 756 -20.13 7.75 39.44
N GLY A 757 -19.72 7.20 38.28
CA GLY A 757 -19.14 5.86 38.14
C GLY A 757 -19.75 4.73 39.00
N ARG A 758 -18.97 3.70 39.33
CA ARG A 758 -19.36 2.47 40.07
C ARG A 758 -19.97 2.66 41.48
N GLN A 759 -20.22 3.88 41.95
CA GLN A 759 -20.71 4.09 43.32
C GLN A 759 -22.13 3.50 43.46
N MET A 760 -22.32 2.63 44.45
CA MET A 760 -23.57 1.97 44.86
C MET A 760 -24.62 2.98 45.37
N ILE A 761 -24.98 3.92 44.52
CA ILE A 761 -26.20 4.73 44.67
C ILE A 761 -27.26 3.97 43.90
N SER A 762 -28.51 3.95 44.37
CA SER A 762 -29.58 3.32 43.60
C SER A 762 -29.59 3.95 42.20
N GLN A 763 -29.31 3.14 41.17
CA GLN A 763 -29.22 3.57 39.77
C GLN A 763 -30.44 4.42 39.39
N GLU A 764 -31.60 4.10 39.98
CA GLU A 764 -32.84 4.86 39.90
C GLU A 764 -32.71 6.33 40.34
N LYS A 765 -32.08 6.63 41.49
CA LYS A 765 -31.90 8.01 41.98
C LYS A 765 -30.94 8.81 41.10
N LEU A 766 -29.87 8.17 40.63
CA LEU A 766 -28.92 8.80 39.70
C LEU A 766 -29.58 9.08 38.35
N ASN A 767 -30.37 8.14 37.83
CA ASN A 767 -31.13 8.32 36.59
C ASN A 767 -32.19 9.42 36.72
N THR A 768 -32.89 9.52 37.85
CA THR A 768 -33.83 10.63 38.11
C THR A 768 -33.13 11.99 38.20
N ALA A 769 -31.97 12.05 38.86
CA ALA A 769 -31.16 13.28 38.95
C ALA A 769 -30.62 13.69 37.57
N LEU A 770 -30.07 12.75 36.79
CA LEU A 770 -29.59 13.01 35.43
C LEU A 770 -30.71 13.44 34.49
N SER A 771 -31.88 12.82 34.56
CA SER A 771 -33.06 13.24 33.79
C SER A 771 -33.50 14.67 34.13
N SER A 772 -33.51 15.02 35.43
CA SER A 772 -33.82 16.38 35.89
C SER A 772 -32.77 17.41 35.45
N VAL A 773 -31.49 17.03 35.41
CA VAL A 773 -30.40 17.90 34.94
C VAL A 773 -30.42 18.07 33.43
N MET A 774 -30.79 17.01 32.69
CA MET A 774 -30.93 17.07 31.24
C MET A 774 -32.06 18.02 30.84
N SER A 775 -33.19 18.05 31.55
CA SER A 775 -34.26 19.02 31.29
C SER A 775 -33.86 20.46 31.64
N LEU A 776 -33.12 20.66 32.74
CA LEU A 776 -32.55 21.98 33.07
C LEU A 776 -31.56 22.49 32.02
N SER A 777 -30.91 21.58 31.28
CA SER A 777 -29.91 21.91 30.27
C SER A 777 -30.48 22.23 28.88
N GLU A 778 -31.76 21.95 28.62
CA GLU A 778 -32.38 22.15 27.30
C GLU A 778 -32.40 23.62 26.89
N ASN A 779 -32.75 24.48 27.84
CA ASN A 779 -32.95 25.91 27.60
C ASN A 779 -31.65 26.73 27.70
N GLY A 780 -30.48 26.09 27.76
CA GLY A 780 -29.17 26.75 27.82
C GLY A 780 -28.67 27.06 29.22
N TRP A 781 -27.36 26.90 29.45
CA TRP A 781 -26.77 26.99 30.79
C TRP A 781 -26.53 28.43 31.25
N LEU A 782 -26.45 29.38 30.32
CA LEU A 782 -26.21 30.80 30.61
C LEU A 782 -27.43 31.69 30.30
N ASN A 783 -28.60 31.08 30.08
CA ASN A 783 -29.84 31.81 29.84
C ASN A 783 -30.53 32.25 31.14
N ASP A 784 -30.37 31.47 32.22
CA ASP A 784 -30.78 31.84 33.57
C ASP A 784 -29.60 31.66 34.55
N LYS A 785 -29.47 32.58 35.51
CA LYS A 785 -28.45 32.55 36.56
C LYS A 785 -28.64 31.38 37.53
N ASN A 786 -29.82 30.76 37.57
CA ASN A 786 -30.10 29.64 38.47
C ASN A 786 -29.82 28.27 37.85
N THR A 787 -29.69 28.16 36.52
CA THR A 787 -29.56 26.86 35.84
C THR A 787 -28.36 26.06 36.33
N ILE A 788 -27.17 26.65 36.34
CA ILE A 788 -25.94 25.97 36.81
C ILE A 788 -26.02 25.66 38.32
N PRO A 789 -26.40 26.61 39.21
CA PRO A 789 -26.65 26.29 40.61
C PRO A 789 -27.65 25.15 40.84
N ASP A 790 -28.74 25.10 40.09
CA ASP A 790 -29.76 24.04 40.19
C ASP A 790 -29.23 22.69 39.70
N ILE A 791 -28.42 22.67 38.63
CA ILE A 791 -27.71 21.46 38.18
C ILE A 791 -26.78 20.94 39.27
N LEU A 792 -25.95 21.82 39.86
CA LEU A 792 -25.04 21.44 40.94
C LEU A 792 -25.82 20.95 42.17
N LYS A 793 -26.88 21.64 42.55
CA LYS A 793 -27.74 21.26 43.68
C LYS A 793 -28.40 19.90 43.43
N CYS A 794 -28.90 19.64 42.23
CA CYS A 794 -29.52 18.37 41.86
C CYS A 794 -28.53 17.21 41.92
N MET A 795 -27.34 17.38 41.32
CA MET A 795 -26.31 16.33 41.25
C MET A 795 -25.60 16.07 42.58
N LEU A 796 -25.50 17.08 43.46
CA LEU A 796 -24.83 16.95 44.76
C LEU A 796 -25.77 16.58 45.91
N LYS A 797 -27.09 16.54 45.67
CA LYS A 797 -28.11 16.17 46.66
C LYS A 797 -27.96 14.72 47.12
N GLY A 798 -28.26 14.44 48.39
CA GLY A 798 -28.41 13.07 48.90
C GLY A 798 -27.14 12.22 48.97
N GLY A 799 -25.95 12.81 48.81
CA GLY A 799 -24.68 12.05 48.85
C GLY A 799 -24.35 11.34 47.54
N ASN A 800 -24.98 11.73 46.43
CA ASN A 800 -24.76 11.12 45.11
C ASN A 800 -23.32 11.23 44.60
N LEU A 801 -22.51 12.16 45.12
CA LEU A 801 -21.09 12.29 44.78
C LEU A 801 -20.26 12.36 46.06
N ALA A 802 -19.21 11.54 46.12
CA ALA A 802 -18.22 11.57 47.19
C ALA A 802 -17.62 12.99 47.36
N LEU A 803 -17.44 13.41 48.61
CA LEU A 803 -17.11 14.79 48.97
C LEU A 803 -15.78 15.27 48.38
N ASP A 804 -14.81 14.37 48.19
CA ASP A 804 -13.52 14.61 47.56
C ASP A 804 -13.60 14.80 46.04
N LYS A 805 -14.63 14.24 45.39
CA LYS A 805 -14.88 14.36 43.95
C LYS A 805 -15.67 15.62 43.55
N ARG A 806 -16.43 16.22 44.48
CA ARG A 806 -17.27 17.41 44.19
C ARG A 806 -16.50 18.58 43.58
N PRO A 807 -15.30 18.95 44.04
CA PRO A 807 -14.52 20.03 43.41
C PRO A 807 -14.09 19.71 41.97
N HIS A 808 -13.91 18.43 41.63
CA HIS A 808 -13.58 18.02 40.26
C HIS A 808 -14.81 18.11 39.35
N PHE A 809 -15.96 17.69 39.84
CA PHE A 809 -17.22 17.81 39.10
C PHE A 809 -17.60 19.27 38.83
N VAL A 810 -17.51 20.15 39.84
CA VAL A 810 -17.78 21.60 39.67
C VAL A 810 -16.86 22.21 38.62
N ARG A 811 -15.56 21.90 38.67
CA ARG A 811 -14.59 22.37 37.67
C ARG A 811 -14.95 21.91 36.26
N ASP A 812 -15.25 20.63 36.09
CA ASP A 812 -15.55 20.08 34.77
C ASP A 812 -16.86 20.66 34.22
N VAL A 813 -17.90 20.84 35.05
CA VAL A 813 -19.15 21.53 34.65
C VAL A 813 -18.86 22.94 34.15
N LEU A 814 -18.10 23.74 34.91
CA LEU A 814 -17.77 25.12 34.51
C LEU A 814 -16.95 25.16 33.21
N THR A 815 -15.98 24.26 33.06
CA THR A 815 -15.16 24.14 31.85
C THR A 815 -16.02 23.77 30.63
N THR A 816 -16.93 22.80 30.79
CA THR A 816 -17.86 22.38 29.74
C THR A 816 -18.81 23.51 29.34
N VAL A 817 -19.30 24.30 30.30
CA VAL A 817 -20.15 25.47 30.04
C VAL A 817 -19.44 26.48 29.16
N GLN A 818 -18.18 26.80 29.48
CA GLN A 818 -17.39 27.75 28.69
C GLN A 818 -17.16 27.27 27.26
N ASN A 819 -16.89 25.97 27.09
CA ASN A 819 -16.60 25.37 25.79
C ASN A 819 -17.83 25.26 24.88
N ILE A 820 -19.04 25.12 25.43
CA ILE A 820 -20.26 24.88 24.64
C ILE A 820 -21.06 26.16 24.43
N GLU A 821 -21.15 27.01 25.44
CA GLU A 821 -21.99 28.21 25.36
C GLU A 821 -21.28 29.38 24.69
N GLU A 822 -19.95 29.37 24.62
CA GLU A 822 -19.07 30.47 24.19
C GLU A 822 -19.38 31.78 24.97
N LEU A 823 -18.39 32.34 25.67
CA LEU A 823 -18.56 33.62 26.38
C LEU A 823 -18.44 34.82 25.40
N ASP A 824 -19.17 34.78 24.29
CA ASP A 824 -19.08 35.72 23.17
C ASP A 824 -19.90 36.99 23.41
N THR A 825 -21.09 36.86 24.00
CA THR A 825 -21.99 38.00 24.25
C THR A 825 -21.80 38.62 25.65
N PRO A 826 -21.98 39.95 25.79
CA PRO A 826 -21.95 40.61 27.10
C PRO A 826 -22.95 40.03 28.11
N ASN A 827 -24.13 39.59 27.64
CA ASN A 827 -25.14 39.01 28.50
C ASN A 827 -24.69 37.66 29.09
N LYS A 828 -24.16 36.74 28.26
CA LYS A 828 -23.63 35.46 28.75
C LYS A 828 -22.48 35.66 29.72
N LYS A 829 -21.56 36.60 29.44
CA LYS A 829 -20.47 36.97 30.37
C LYS A 829 -21.01 37.42 31.72
N ARG A 830 -22.04 38.28 31.72
CA ARG A 830 -22.68 38.77 32.95
C ARG A 830 -23.38 37.66 33.73
N VAL A 831 -24.14 36.79 33.06
CA VAL A 831 -24.80 35.66 33.72
C VAL A 831 -23.77 34.69 34.30
N TYR A 832 -22.74 34.36 33.52
CA TYR A 832 -21.66 33.48 33.98
C TYR A 832 -20.91 34.07 35.18
N HIS A 833 -20.55 35.37 35.12
CA HIS A 833 -19.95 36.10 36.24
C HIS A 833 -20.81 36.03 37.51
N SER A 834 -22.12 36.27 37.39
CA SER A 834 -23.05 36.13 38.50
C SER A 834 -23.08 34.72 39.07
N VAL A 835 -23.08 33.69 38.20
CA VAL A 835 -23.11 32.28 38.61
C VAL A 835 -21.84 31.90 39.38
N ILE A 836 -20.65 32.17 38.83
CA ILE A 836 -19.40 31.79 39.50
C ILE A 836 -19.21 32.57 40.81
N THR A 837 -19.66 33.82 40.87
CA THR A 837 -19.65 34.62 42.10
C THR A 837 -20.58 34.02 43.17
N ASP A 838 -21.77 33.56 42.77
CA ASP A 838 -22.69 32.88 43.69
C ASP A 838 -22.10 31.56 44.20
N ILE A 839 -21.50 30.75 43.32
CA ILE A 839 -20.82 29.50 43.70
C ILE A 839 -19.65 29.78 44.67
N PHE A 840 -18.88 30.85 44.47
CA PHE A 840 -17.79 31.24 45.38
C PHE A 840 -18.30 31.53 46.81
N HIS A 841 -19.41 32.26 46.91
CA HIS A 841 -20.04 32.59 48.18
C HIS A 841 -20.69 31.38 48.85
N ASN A 842 -21.41 30.57 48.07
CA ASN A 842 -22.20 29.42 48.55
C ASN A 842 -21.44 28.09 48.53
N ALA A 843 -20.11 28.10 48.29
CA ALA A 843 -19.29 26.89 48.16
C ALA A 843 -19.41 25.90 49.34
N SER A 844 -19.70 26.40 50.55
CA SER A 844 -19.90 25.57 51.76
C SER A 844 -21.15 24.70 51.69
N GLU A 845 -22.19 25.15 50.97
CA GLU A 845 -23.42 24.39 50.76
C GLU A 845 -23.19 23.20 49.83
N LEU A 846 -22.31 23.36 48.84
CA LEU A 846 -21.97 22.33 47.86
C LEU A 846 -21.12 21.18 48.44
N THR A 847 -20.43 21.42 49.56
CA THR A 847 -19.46 20.48 50.17
C THR A 847 -19.85 20.02 51.56
N GLN A 848 -21.06 20.35 52.04
CA GLN A 848 -21.51 20.06 53.41
C GLN A 848 -20.53 20.59 54.47
N SER A 849 -19.95 21.76 54.24
CA SER A 849 -18.96 22.42 55.13
C SER A 849 -17.64 21.67 55.34
N VAL A 850 -17.27 20.73 54.48
CA VAL A 850 -15.91 20.14 54.50
C VAL A 850 -14.90 21.19 54.02
N GLN A 851 -14.06 21.66 54.94
CA GLN A 851 -13.14 22.79 54.71
C GLN A 851 -12.25 22.59 53.47
N HIS A 852 -11.54 21.46 53.35
CA HIS A 852 -10.63 21.20 52.24
C HIS A 852 -11.33 21.21 50.85
N ALA A 853 -12.53 20.62 50.75
CA ALA A 853 -13.29 20.62 49.50
C ALA A 853 -13.83 22.01 49.15
N THR A 854 -14.32 22.74 50.16
CA THR A 854 -14.80 24.13 50.01
C THR A 854 -13.69 25.04 49.51
N ASP A 855 -12.49 24.88 50.06
CA ASP A 855 -11.32 25.68 49.72
C ASP A 855 -10.84 25.40 48.30
N LYS A 856 -10.92 24.14 47.86
CA LYS A 856 -10.57 23.75 46.50
C LYS A 856 -11.50 24.38 45.47
N ILE A 857 -12.81 24.40 45.72
CA ILE A 857 -13.81 25.06 44.86
C ILE A 857 -13.57 26.58 44.85
N ARG A 858 -13.42 27.20 46.02
CA ARG A 858 -13.15 28.64 46.13
C ARG A 858 -11.86 29.05 45.42
N LEU A 859 -10.81 28.24 45.52
CA LEU A 859 -9.53 28.51 44.87
C LEU A 859 -9.67 28.45 43.34
N GLN A 860 -10.36 27.44 42.81
CA GLN A 860 -10.61 27.30 41.37
C GLN A 860 -11.41 28.48 40.80
N ILE A 861 -12.50 28.87 41.48
CA ILE A 861 -13.34 29.98 41.04
C ILE A 861 -12.63 31.32 41.18
N LEU A 862 -11.88 31.50 42.26
CA LEU A 862 -11.13 32.75 42.47
C LEU A 862 -10.02 32.92 41.43
N GLU A 863 -9.36 31.83 41.01
CA GLU A 863 -8.43 31.83 39.89
C GLU A 863 -9.10 32.31 38.60
N GLU A 864 -10.31 31.84 38.33
CA GLU A 864 -11.08 32.25 37.17
C GLU A 864 -11.57 33.71 37.23
N LEU A 865 -12.07 34.15 38.38
CA LEU A 865 -12.47 35.55 38.62
C LEU A 865 -11.27 36.49 38.45
N VAL A 866 -10.08 36.09 38.91
CA VAL A 866 -8.86 36.88 38.78
C VAL A 866 -8.39 36.95 37.33
N LEU A 867 -8.37 35.83 36.59
CA LEU A 867 -7.94 35.80 35.19
C LEU A 867 -8.83 36.67 34.28
N ASN A 868 -10.12 36.75 34.58
CA ASN A 868 -11.08 37.58 33.84
C ASN A 868 -11.24 39.01 34.39
N GLN A 869 -10.48 39.40 35.43
CA GLN A 869 -10.58 40.71 36.11
C GLN A 869 -11.98 41.02 36.70
N TRP A 870 -12.66 40.00 37.21
CA TRP A 870 -14.03 40.06 37.74
C TRP A 870 -14.13 40.00 39.26
N ASN A 871 -13.00 40.04 39.97
CA ASN A 871 -12.97 40.00 41.42
C ASN A 871 -13.25 41.40 41.99
N ASP A 872 -14.51 41.67 42.35
CA ASP A 872 -14.95 42.94 42.95
C ASP A 872 -14.93 42.94 44.49
N ASP A 873 -14.73 41.78 45.11
CA ASP A 873 -14.73 41.65 46.57
C ASP A 873 -13.46 42.24 47.19
N THR A 874 -13.60 43.01 48.27
CA THR A 874 -12.45 43.46 49.08
C THR A 874 -12.24 42.53 50.27
N PHE A 875 -11.04 41.96 50.40
CA PHE A 875 -10.69 41.04 51.47
C PHE A 875 -9.79 41.74 52.51
N GLY A 876 -10.18 41.65 53.78
CA GLY A 876 -9.28 41.99 54.88
C GLY A 876 -8.05 41.08 54.86
N LEU A 877 -6.86 41.64 55.13
CA LEU A 877 -5.58 40.92 55.04
C LEU A 877 -5.46 39.78 56.07
N ASP A 878 -6.24 39.83 57.13
CA ASP A 878 -6.41 38.82 58.18
C ASP A 878 -7.42 37.72 57.82
N THR A 879 -8.17 37.88 56.72
CA THR A 879 -9.21 36.93 56.34
C THR A 879 -8.64 35.69 55.65
N TYR A 880 -9.36 34.57 55.83
CA TYR A 880 -9.05 33.34 55.11
C TYR A 880 -9.14 33.50 53.58
N LYS A 881 -10.08 34.33 53.09
CA LYS A 881 -10.23 34.64 51.66
C LYS A 881 -8.99 35.34 51.09
N ALA A 882 -8.36 36.25 51.84
CA ALA A 882 -7.10 36.88 51.44
C ALA A 882 -5.96 35.86 51.28
N THR A 883 -5.92 34.82 52.12
CA THR A 883 -4.95 33.73 51.99
C THR A 883 -5.17 32.92 50.71
N LEU A 884 -6.43 32.64 50.35
CA LEU A 884 -6.76 31.97 49.08
C LEU A 884 -6.38 32.83 47.87
N LEU A 885 -6.72 34.13 47.89
CA LEU A 885 -6.35 35.07 46.83
C LEU A 885 -4.83 35.15 46.65
N ASN A 886 -4.08 35.22 47.76
CA ASN A 886 -2.63 35.22 47.71
C ASN A 886 -2.06 33.96 47.03
N ARG A 887 -2.63 32.77 47.32
CA ARG A 887 -2.21 31.51 46.67
C ARG A 887 -2.54 31.47 45.17
N VAL A 888 -3.70 32.01 44.79
CA VAL A 888 -4.12 32.11 43.38
C VAL A 888 -3.18 33.03 42.60
N LEU A 889 -2.92 34.23 43.12
CA LEU A 889 -2.04 35.20 42.48
C LEU A 889 -0.59 34.69 42.41
N GLU A 890 -0.09 34.02 43.45
CA GLU A 890 1.21 33.35 43.41
C GLU A 890 1.28 32.34 42.24
N ARG A 891 0.26 31.51 42.05
CA ARG A 891 0.20 30.56 40.91
C ARG A 891 0.16 31.25 39.55
N ILE A 892 -0.69 32.27 39.41
CA ILE A 892 -0.81 33.03 38.15
C ILE A 892 0.51 33.70 37.80
N TYR A 893 1.16 34.37 38.75
CA TYR A 893 2.45 35.04 38.52
C TYR A 893 3.60 34.06 38.22
N ILE A 894 3.55 32.83 38.76
CA ILE A 894 4.53 31.78 38.43
C ILE A 894 4.33 31.28 37.00
N ASN A 895 3.07 31.03 36.60
CA ASN A 895 2.76 30.44 35.29
C ASN A 895 2.72 31.47 34.16
N THR A 896 2.42 32.74 34.46
CA THR A 896 2.22 33.81 33.48
C THR A 896 2.76 35.14 34.04
N PRO A 897 4.08 35.39 33.91
CA PRO A 897 4.77 36.46 34.65
C PRO A 897 4.40 37.90 34.27
N ASN A 898 3.53 38.11 33.28
CA ASN A 898 3.13 39.43 32.76
C ASN A 898 1.66 39.79 33.03
N VAL A 899 0.92 39.01 33.82
CA VAL A 899 -0.48 39.35 34.15
C VAL A 899 -0.50 40.41 35.23
N GLU A 900 -1.09 41.58 34.97
CA GLU A 900 -1.34 42.60 35.99
C GLU A 900 -2.70 42.38 36.66
N TYR A 901 -2.73 42.39 37.99
CA TYR A 901 -3.98 42.34 38.75
C TYR A 901 -4.48 43.76 38.97
N ASN A 902 -5.66 44.07 38.43
CA ASN A 902 -6.29 45.41 38.49
C ASN A 902 -7.48 45.46 39.47
N GLY A 903 -7.64 44.47 40.34
CA GLY A 903 -8.76 44.40 41.27
C GLY A 903 -8.54 45.19 42.58
N PRO A 904 -9.55 45.26 43.46
CA PRO A 904 -9.56 46.09 44.66
C PRO A 904 -8.53 45.64 45.73
N ASN A 905 -8.01 44.42 45.64
CA ASN A 905 -7.08 43.83 46.61
C ASN A 905 -5.59 44.08 46.28
N GLN A 906 -5.23 45.30 45.88
CA GLN A 906 -3.89 45.62 45.40
C GLN A 906 -2.79 45.26 46.40
N SER A 907 -3.05 45.40 47.71
CA SER A 907 -2.12 45.01 48.76
C SER A 907 -1.79 43.51 48.74
N ILE A 908 -2.79 42.65 48.50
CA ILE A 908 -2.59 41.20 48.41
C ILE A 908 -1.79 40.87 47.15
N ALA A 909 -2.14 41.47 46.01
CA ALA A 909 -1.43 41.29 44.75
C ALA A 909 0.05 41.72 44.84
N ASN A 910 0.33 42.84 45.48
CA ASN A 910 1.70 43.29 45.73
C ASN A 910 2.47 42.29 46.60
N ILE A 911 1.85 41.75 47.65
CA ILE A 911 2.45 40.70 48.50
C ILE A 911 2.74 39.44 47.67
N SER A 912 1.78 38.96 46.89
CA SER A 912 1.94 37.77 46.03
C SER A 912 3.03 37.97 44.98
N ASN A 913 3.08 39.13 44.33
CA ASN A 913 4.10 39.46 43.33
C ASN A 913 5.51 39.49 43.93
N VAL A 914 5.68 40.15 45.08
CA VAL A 914 6.96 40.19 45.79
C VAL A 914 7.38 38.79 46.22
N LYS A 915 6.46 37.97 46.76
CA LYS A 915 6.72 36.56 47.10
C LYS A 915 7.13 35.74 45.89
N THR A 916 6.44 35.85 44.76
CA THR A 916 6.78 35.11 43.53
C THR A 916 8.16 35.51 43.00
N LYS A 917 8.46 36.82 42.95
CA LYS A 917 9.79 37.32 42.54
C LYS A 917 10.89 36.87 43.50
N LEU A 918 10.62 36.88 44.81
CA LEU A 918 11.55 36.34 45.80
C LEU A 918 11.73 34.84 45.63
N PHE A 919 10.67 34.07 45.37
CA PHE A 919 10.77 32.63 45.11
C PHE A 919 11.60 32.32 43.84
N GLN A 920 11.45 33.12 42.78
CA GLN A 920 12.32 33.05 41.59
C GLN A 920 13.78 33.37 41.93
N CYS A 921 14.02 34.36 42.80
CA CYS A 921 15.35 34.67 43.30
C CYS A 921 15.93 33.52 44.12
N ILE A 922 15.14 32.90 45.01
CA ILE A 922 15.53 31.69 45.75
C ILE A 922 15.97 30.62 44.76
N ASN A 923 15.13 30.23 43.80
CA ASN A 923 15.47 29.20 42.80
C ASN A 923 16.74 29.55 42.00
N SER A 924 16.93 30.83 41.67
CA SER A 924 18.14 31.31 40.98
C SER A 924 19.38 31.19 41.86
N ILE A 925 19.32 31.60 43.13
CA ILE A 925 20.40 31.42 44.12
C ILE A 925 20.72 29.94 44.26
N LEU A 926 19.70 29.09 44.41
CA LEU A 926 19.87 27.65 44.57
C LEU A 926 20.51 26.98 43.34
N SER A 927 20.14 27.42 42.14
CA SER A 927 20.72 26.94 40.88
C SER A 927 22.20 27.35 40.76
N ILE A 928 22.51 28.63 41.03
CA ILE A 928 23.86 29.18 40.94
C ILE A 928 24.79 28.54 42.01
N THR A 929 24.27 28.30 43.20
CA THR A 929 25.04 27.75 44.33
C THR A 929 25.14 26.21 44.33
N LYS A 930 24.48 25.51 43.39
CA LYS A 930 24.71 24.06 43.17
C LYS A 930 26.08 23.79 42.56
N THR A 931 26.61 24.71 41.75
CA THR A 931 27.85 24.52 40.99
C THR A 931 29.04 25.30 41.56
N LEU A 932 28.79 26.29 42.41
CA LEU A 932 29.83 27.13 43.02
C LEU A 932 30.25 26.62 44.39
N LYS A 933 31.56 26.59 44.64
CA LYS A 933 32.09 26.50 46.01
C LYS A 933 31.91 27.83 46.73
N ILE A 934 31.82 27.81 48.05
CA ILE A 934 31.64 29.01 48.89
C ILE A 934 32.75 30.04 48.65
N SER A 935 33.98 29.58 48.39
CA SER A 935 35.13 30.43 48.05
C SER A 935 34.97 31.17 46.71
N GLU A 936 34.15 30.65 45.79
CA GLU A 936 33.94 31.18 44.43
C GLU A 936 32.71 32.09 44.35
N MET A 937 31.91 32.19 45.42
CA MET A 937 30.70 33.02 45.47
C MET A 937 31.01 34.52 45.42
N LYS A 938 32.20 34.93 45.86
CA LYS A 938 32.62 36.33 45.97
C LYS A 938 32.65 37.07 44.62
N ASP A 939 33.07 36.40 43.56
CA ASP A 939 33.29 37.02 42.25
C ASP A 939 32.20 36.68 41.22
N ASN A 940 31.16 35.96 41.64
CA ASN A 940 30.10 35.55 40.75
C ASN A 940 29.11 36.68 40.47
N GLN A 941 29.24 37.31 39.29
CA GLN A 941 28.37 38.41 38.85
C GLN A 941 26.88 38.05 38.82
N LYS A 942 26.54 36.80 38.46
CA LYS A 942 25.14 36.33 38.42
C LYS A 942 24.55 36.23 39.82
N LEU A 943 25.31 35.67 40.78
CA LEU A 943 24.90 35.60 42.17
C LEU A 943 24.71 37.00 42.75
N ASN A 944 25.63 37.92 42.47
CA ASN A 944 25.52 39.31 42.93
C ASN A 944 24.28 40.01 42.36
N ALA A 945 23.98 39.83 41.07
CA ALA A 945 22.78 40.42 40.47
C ALA A 945 21.49 39.91 41.15
N VAL A 946 21.38 38.60 41.36
CA VAL A 946 20.22 37.98 42.02
C VAL A 946 20.14 38.37 43.49
N MET A 947 21.26 38.44 44.21
CA MET A 947 21.29 38.85 45.62
C MET A 947 20.94 40.34 45.78
N HIS A 948 21.37 41.20 44.85
CA HIS A 948 20.97 42.60 44.82
C HIS A 948 19.45 42.72 44.62
N GLN A 949 18.90 42.04 43.62
CA GLN A 949 17.46 41.97 43.41
C GLN A 949 16.70 41.42 44.64
N THR A 950 17.23 40.36 45.27
CA THR A 950 16.67 39.79 46.50
C THR A 950 16.65 40.81 47.62
N SER A 951 17.73 41.55 47.83
CA SER A 951 17.81 42.58 48.87
C SER A 951 16.80 43.70 48.66
N GLN A 952 16.63 44.16 47.41
CA GLN A 952 15.65 45.18 47.04
C GLN A 952 14.20 44.70 47.28
N LEU A 953 13.88 43.46 46.89
CA LEU A 953 12.56 42.88 47.11
C LEU A 953 12.27 42.63 48.60
N LEU A 954 13.29 42.26 49.38
CA LEU A 954 13.14 42.05 50.82
C LEU A 954 12.94 43.37 51.58
N ILE A 955 13.34 44.54 51.06
CA ILE A 955 13.03 45.87 51.67
C ILE A 955 11.76 46.53 51.12
N TYR A 956 11.04 45.85 50.23
CA TYR A 956 9.92 46.44 49.50
C TYR A 956 8.83 47.05 50.41
N PHE A 957 8.55 46.45 51.57
CA PHE A 957 7.49 46.93 52.48
C PHE A 957 8.00 47.82 53.62
N ASP A 958 9.30 48.14 53.68
CA ASP A 958 9.90 48.86 54.80
C ASP A 958 9.25 50.24 55.06
N GLN A 959 8.90 50.94 53.97
CA GLN A 959 8.24 52.25 54.02
C GLN A 959 6.70 52.18 54.16
N PHE A 960 6.10 51.00 53.93
CA PHE A 960 4.65 50.83 53.82
C PHE A 960 4.04 50.09 55.01
N ASN A 961 4.68 49.02 55.49
CA ASN A 961 4.20 48.20 56.61
C ASN A 961 5.32 47.34 57.22
N LYS A 962 5.83 47.75 58.39
CA LYS A 962 6.90 47.03 59.10
C LYS A 962 6.51 45.61 59.54
N CYS A 963 5.24 45.35 59.83
CA CYS A 963 4.78 44.01 60.21
C CYS A 963 4.81 43.04 59.02
N TYR A 964 4.48 43.51 57.81
CA TYR A 964 4.57 42.71 56.58
C TYR A 964 5.99 42.49 56.14
N GLN A 965 6.82 43.52 56.26
CA GLN A 965 8.26 43.44 56.07
C GLN A 965 8.87 42.33 56.93
N HIS A 966 8.58 42.34 58.24
CA HIS A 966 9.01 41.29 59.18
C HIS A 966 8.49 39.90 58.78
N SER A 967 7.19 39.78 58.46
CA SER A 967 6.58 38.52 58.04
C SER A 967 7.15 37.97 56.72
N LEU A 968 7.52 38.85 55.78
CA LEU A 968 8.14 38.49 54.51
C LEU A 968 9.53 37.92 54.72
N HIS A 969 10.32 38.48 55.64
CA HIS A 969 11.64 37.95 56.00
C HIS A 969 11.54 36.56 56.59
N ILE A 970 10.59 36.34 57.52
CA ILE A 970 10.31 35.01 58.07
C ILE A 970 9.89 34.04 56.97
N TRP A 971 8.96 34.44 56.09
CA TRP A 971 8.51 33.60 54.99
C TRP A 971 9.65 33.23 54.04
N PHE A 972 10.47 34.19 53.63
CA PHE A 972 11.60 33.99 52.74
C PHE A 972 12.61 32.99 53.34
N LEU A 973 12.95 33.16 54.61
CA LEU A 973 13.83 32.22 55.33
C LEU A 973 13.22 30.83 55.42
N LYS A 974 11.91 30.72 55.73
CA LYS A 974 11.23 29.42 55.74
C LYS A 974 11.30 28.73 54.38
N GLN A 975 11.04 29.45 53.28
CA GLN A 975 11.14 28.87 51.92
C GLN A 975 12.56 28.43 51.58
N PHE A 976 13.55 29.25 51.95
CA PHE A 976 14.96 28.93 51.71
C PHE A 976 15.43 27.73 52.55
N CYS A 977 15.03 27.67 53.83
CA CYS A 977 15.26 26.53 54.72
C CYS A 977 14.60 25.25 54.22
N ILE A 978 13.36 25.30 53.71
CA ILE A 978 12.70 24.14 53.09
C ILE A 978 13.51 23.63 51.89
N ALA A 979 14.11 24.54 51.11
CA ALA A 979 14.83 24.17 49.90
C ALA A 979 16.27 23.64 50.13
N LYS A 980 16.98 24.06 51.18
CA LYS A 980 18.41 23.70 51.42
C LYS A 980 18.75 23.21 52.82
N GLY A 981 17.80 23.24 53.76
CA GLY A 981 18.05 22.96 55.17
C GLY A 981 18.55 24.17 55.96
N MET A 982 18.45 24.10 57.30
CA MET A 982 18.78 25.19 58.21
C MET A 982 20.28 25.53 58.20
N ASP A 983 21.15 24.51 58.19
CA ASP A 983 22.62 24.63 58.27
C ASP A 983 23.15 25.46 57.10
N TRP A 984 22.68 25.12 55.91
CA TRP A 984 23.10 25.78 54.68
C TRP A 984 22.54 27.20 54.60
N THR A 985 21.28 27.40 55.03
CA THR A 985 20.65 28.72 55.10
C THR A 985 21.40 29.65 56.05
N GLN A 986 21.74 29.16 57.25
CA GLN A 986 22.51 29.90 58.23
C GLN A 986 23.91 30.20 57.71
N MET A 987 24.64 29.22 57.17
CA MET A 987 25.97 29.41 56.60
C MET A 987 25.97 30.44 55.46
N PHE A 988 24.97 30.41 54.58
CA PHE A 988 24.87 31.32 53.44
C PHE A 988 24.61 32.77 53.89
N PHE A 989 23.58 33.02 54.71
CA PHE A 989 23.24 34.38 55.15
C PHE A 989 24.16 34.93 56.27
N THR A 990 24.99 34.10 56.88
CA THR A 990 26.04 34.52 57.83
C THR A 990 27.42 34.69 57.19
N ASN A 991 27.56 34.41 55.90
CA ASN A 991 28.81 34.60 55.19
C ASN A 991 29.25 36.08 55.22
N ALA A 992 30.50 36.32 55.61
CA ALA A 992 31.03 37.67 55.81
C ALA A 992 30.96 38.56 54.56
N GLU A 993 31.17 37.98 53.36
CA GLU A 993 31.16 38.73 52.10
C GLU A 993 29.73 39.11 51.67
N ILE A 994 28.77 38.20 51.86
CA ILE A 994 27.33 38.48 51.62
C ILE A 994 26.85 39.58 52.58
N ARG A 995 27.23 39.49 53.85
CA ARG A 995 26.90 40.46 54.89
C ARG A 995 27.53 41.84 54.66
N ALA A 996 28.77 41.88 54.17
CA ALA A 996 29.44 43.13 53.84
C ALA A 996 28.78 43.86 52.66
N ARG A 997 28.23 43.13 51.69
CA ARG A 997 27.62 43.70 50.47
C ARG A 997 26.14 44.01 50.59
N TYR A 998 25.39 43.29 51.42
CA TYR A 998 23.95 43.42 51.54
C TYR A 998 23.55 43.70 53.01
N PRO A 999 23.42 44.98 53.40
CA PRO A 999 23.18 45.39 54.78
C PRO A 999 21.95 44.77 55.44
N ILE A 1000 20.92 44.42 54.65
CA ILE A 1000 19.67 43.81 55.14
C ILE A 1000 19.90 42.52 55.96
N PHE A 1001 20.99 41.78 55.71
CA PHE A 1001 21.28 40.54 56.44
C PHE A 1001 22.07 40.76 57.74
N VAL A 1002 22.40 42.01 58.09
CA VAL A 1002 23.23 42.38 59.24
C VAL A 1002 22.55 43.42 60.11
N ASP A 1003 22.03 44.48 59.49
CA ASP A 1003 21.50 45.65 60.19
C ASP A 1003 20.16 45.33 60.87
N PRO A 1004 20.09 45.36 62.22
CA PRO A 1004 18.85 45.14 62.96
C PRO A 1004 17.77 46.18 62.65
N GLN A 1005 18.14 47.36 62.14
CA GLN A 1005 17.19 48.38 61.72
C GLN A 1005 16.52 48.03 60.39
N MET A 1006 17.18 47.25 59.52
CA MET A 1006 16.64 46.79 58.24
C MET A 1006 15.95 45.42 58.33
N SER A 1007 16.43 44.54 59.20
CA SER A 1007 15.77 43.28 59.52
C SER A 1007 16.15 42.78 60.92
N ASP A 1008 15.19 42.78 61.82
CA ASP A 1008 15.29 42.11 63.12
C ASP A 1008 15.25 40.58 63.01
N VAL A 1009 14.90 40.03 61.83
CA VAL A 1009 14.88 38.59 61.57
C VAL A 1009 16.25 38.07 61.12
N PHE A 1010 16.88 38.71 60.12
CA PHE A 1010 18.17 38.25 59.61
C PHE A 1010 19.35 38.59 60.52
N SER A 1011 19.29 39.72 61.24
CA SER A 1011 20.35 40.16 62.16
C SER A 1011 20.58 39.20 63.34
N VAL A 1012 19.59 38.38 63.68
CA VAL A 1012 19.68 37.35 64.73
C VAL A 1012 20.53 36.15 64.30
N PHE A 1013 20.72 35.92 62.99
CA PHE A 1013 21.57 34.82 62.53
C PHE A 1013 23.04 35.07 62.92
N LYS A 1014 23.63 34.16 63.69
CA LYS A 1014 25.06 34.20 64.04
C LYS A 1014 25.84 33.15 63.24
N TYR A 1015 27.04 33.51 62.80
CA TYR A 1015 27.96 32.57 62.15
C TYR A 1015 28.33 31.46 63.14
N ARG A 1016 28.14 30.19 62.75
CA ARG A 1016 28.52 29.02 63.55
C ARG A 1016 29.78 28.39 62.93
N PRO A 1017 30.85 28.13 63.70
CA PRO A 1017 32.02 27.40 63.21
C PRO A 1017 31.64 26.03 62.64
N SER A 1018 32.34 25.58 61.60
CA SER A 1018 32.11 24.32 60.86
C SER A 1018 32.14 23.04 61.72
N ASP A 1019 32.60 23.14 62.96
CA ASP A 1019 32.96 22.02 63.83
C ASP A 1019 31.84 21.68 64.85
N LEU A 1020 30.64 22.23 64.62
CA LEU A 1020 29.45 22.11 65.48
C LEU A 1020 28.20 21.75 64.65
N PRO A 1021 27.57 20.57 64.85
CA PRO A 1021 26.34 20.21 64.14
C PRO A 1021 25.17 21.15 64.52
N CYS A 1022 24.34 21.49 63.53
CA CYS A 1022 23.17 22.39 63.67
C CYS A 1022 22.25 22.03 64.84
N THR A 1023 22.05 20.74 65.07
CA THR A 1023 21.08 20.19 66.01
C THR A 1023 21.60 20.03 67.44
N ASP A 1024 22.80 20.54 67.78
CA ASP A 1024 23.29 20.49 69.16
C ASP A 1024 22.38 21.30 70.10
N PRO A 1025 21.58 20.63 70.96
CA PRO A 1025 20.59 21.29 71.80
C PRO A 1025 21.24 22.15 72.88
N PHE A 1026 22.51 21.93 73.21
CA PHE A 1026 23.20 22.66 74.27
C PHE A 1026 23.63 24.06 73.84
N ILE A 1027 23.83 24.29 72.54
CA ILE A 1027 24.18 25.63 72.03
C ILE A 1027 23.00 26.60 72.20
N GLY A 1028 21.76 26.14 72.00
CA GLY A 1028 20.56 26.96 72.17
C GLY A 1028 20.29 27.35 73.63
N ILE A 1029 20.71 26.50 74.58
CA ILE A 1029 20.46 26.69 76.01
C ILE A 1029 21.61 27.45 76.69
N TYR A 1030 22.86 27.12 76.36
CA TYR A 1030 24.04 27.60 77.08
C TYR A 1030 24.94 28.54 76.28
N GLY A 1031 24.67 28.70 74.97
CA GLY A 1031 25.31 29.70 74.11
C GLY A 1031 26.83 29.67 74.16
N ASP A 1032 27.43 30.87 74.24
CA ASP A 1032 28.87 31.06 74.20
C ASP A 1032 29.60 30.37 75.38
N LYS A 1033 28.91 30.15 76.52
CA LYS A 1033 29.49 29.43 77.68
C LYS A 1033 29.76 27.96 77.37
N TYR A 1034 28.90 27.31 76.58
CA TYR A 1034 29.10 25.91 76.18
C TYR A 1034 30.24 25.77 75.16
N ILE A 1035 30.33 26.72 74.22
CA ILE A 1035 31.42 26.78 73.24
C ILE A 1035 32.76 26.98 73.97
N ASP A 1036 32.82 27.89 74.94
CA ASP A 1036 34.03 28.17 75.71
C ASP A 1036 34.42 27.00 76.63
N PHE A 1037 33.44 26.33 77.24
CA PHE A 1037 33.64 25.09 78.02
C PHE A 1037 34.18 23.94 77.15
N ARG A 1038 33.57 23.67 76.00
CA ARG A 1038 34.04 22.63 75.07
C ARG A 1038 35.46 22.92 74.58
N ASN A 1039 35.76 24.16 74.21
CA ASN A 1039 37.09 24.56 73.76
C ASN A 1039 38.14 24.43 74.88
N LYS A 1040 37.78 24.70 76.14
CA LYS A 1040 38.63 24.44 77.31
C LYS A 1040 38.86 22.94 77.54
N CYS A 1041 37.83 22.10 77.40
CA CYS A 1041 37.98 20.65 77.49
C CYS A 1041 38.87 20.07 76.37
N LEU A 1042 38.76 20.59 75.14
CA LEU A 1042 39.59 20.16 74.00
C LEU A 1042 41.05 20.63 74.11
N ARG A 1043 41.34 21.74 74.84
CA ARG A 1043 42.71 22.18 75.15
C ARG A 1043 43.37 21.43 76.31
N GLY A 1044 42.61 20.68 77.10
CA GLY A 1044 43.11 19.85 78.20
C GLY A 1044 43.49 18.42 77.81
N ILE A 1045 43.40 18.07 76.52
CA ILE A 1045 43.81 16.78 75.97
C ILE A 1045 44.89 17.06 74.92
N ASN A 1046 46.14 17.22 75.38
CA ASN A 1046 47.37 17.06 74.60
C ASN A 1046 48.47 16.59 75.53
#